data_AF-A0A4P5VU62-F1
#
_entry.id   AF-A0A4P5VU62-F1
#
_cell.length_a   1.000
_cell.length_b   1.000
_cell.length_c   1.000
_cell.angle_alpha   90.00
_cell.angle_beta   90.00
_cell.angle_gamma   90.00
#
_symmetry.space_group_name_H-M   'P 1'
#
loop_
_entity.id
_entity.type
_entity.pdbx_description
1 polymer ?
#
loop_
_entity_poly.entity_id
_entity_poly.type
_entity_poly.pdbx_seq_one_letter_code
_entity_poly.pdbx_strand_id
1 'polypeptide(L)'
;MRPSTLLPLLMLAALGCPETPCEGDKCAEETGDSGVVVDTDCEAPEICDGIDNNCDGQVDEGVMSSFYPDIDADGFGDATATATEACEASEGYVTNAEDCDDADHSVFPAAEEVCDHVDNDCDGERDEDVGTLRWADGDGDGYGDATTGELTCDDDAGYVENDRDCDDTDASVAPDAEELCDLLDNDCDGVVDDGVTTDFYVDLDGDGSGDPAVVEPACTVPTGYSATSDDCDDTRADVYPGADEVCDLVDQDCDGVADDGATDSSAYYVDGDGDGYGTGSAVVSCGAPVGYVSNSTDCDDANGAVNPGAVELCNSIDDDCDSEIDEDSASDATTWYGDADGDTYGASTFTAVSCTQPSGYVATDDDCDDLDANVYPGAPETCDGVDEDCDGTVDDGAVDPSDYYADADSDTFGDASIAVSDCSAPVGYVADDTDCDDTEAGVYPGAMETCDGVDEDCDGVVDDSVSVYTWYADADLDGYGDPAVSTSSCALPAGYVASDTDCNDADATINPAATETCDGVDEDCDTVADDGLTTYAWYLDDDGDSYGDPAASTVNCAAPADYVAASGDCNDADAAINPAAAETCDGVDEDCDTVVDDGLATYTWYFDADLDSFGDSAVSSVSCSVPAGYVGPSTDCDDTDASINPAATEICDAIDQDCDGVADDGVPTTTWYLDNDADGYGDASTSTSTCGTPVGYVTDATDCDDDDPLLFPESDGTCPDGLDCLDILDSGKSVGNGTYTIDPDGSGTGSAPFDVLCEMTLAGGGWTQSVQAYLDELSTSTSRVYLYSYGSNWYTSPSTTMVWSWSSYQAQNGVYSYGTGGSVTSSFYCSSSEAGHWGVGCSNGGGPTYKVLPIYASSATAATSTICQDRPDVYGAGACRTGVSIWSRE
;
A
#
# COMPACT_ATOMS: atom_id res chain seq x y z
N MET A 1 30.47 -16.76 12.86
CA MET A 1 31.40 -17.84 13.32
C MET A 1 31.46 -17.82 14.85
N ARG A 2 31.28 -18.95 15.57
CA ARG A 2 31.51 -19.12 17.04
C ARG A 2 30.61 -18.26 17.97
N PRO A 3 30.55 -18.50 19.30
CA PRO A 3 30.62 -19.77 20.07
C PRO A 3 29.61 -19.88 21.26
N SER A 4 29.57 -21.05 21.93
CA SER A 4 29.28 -21.24 23.39
C SER A 4 27.82 -21.00 23.91
N THR A 5 27.29 -21.62 24.99
CA THR A 5 27.74 -22.71 25.93
C THR A 5 26.58 -23.25 26.83
N LEU A 6 26.80 -24.40 27.49
CA LEU A 6 26.18 -24.94 28.75
C LEU A 6 24.88 -25.81 28.72
N LEU A 7 25.05 -27.13 28.99
CA LEU A 7 24.56 -27.95 30.15
C LEU A 7 23.15 -27.72 30.79
N PRO A 8 22.56 -28.73 31.52
CA PRO A 8 22.76 -30.21 31.52
C PRO A 8 21.50 -31.09 31.84
N LEU A 9 21.68 -32.43 31.88
CA LEU A 9 20.84 -33.44 32.61
C LEU A 9 19.41 -33.74 32.06
N LEU A 10 18.73 -34.90 32.27
CA LEU A 10 19.06 -36.22 32.87
C LEU A 10 18.07 -37.30 32.35
N MET A 11 18.47 -38.59 32.24
CA MET A 11 17.59 -39.80 32.19
C MET A 11 16.67 -40.00 30.95
N LEU A 12 16.24 -41.21 30.54
CA LEU A 12 16.62 -42.61 30.84
C LEU A 12 16.22 -43.55 29.67
N ALA A 13 16.89 -44.72 29.52
CA ALA A 13 16.43 -45.93 28.79
C ALA A 13 16.24 -45.88 27.25
N ALA A 14 16.36 -46.98 26.48
CA ALA A 14 17.02 -48.28 26.69
C ALA A 14 17.25 -49.04 25.36
N LEU A 15 17.82 -50.26 25.47
CA LEU A 15 17.90 -51.40 24.51
C LEU A 15 19.19 -51.56 23.68
N GLY A 16 19.84 -52.72 23.89
CA GLY A 16 21.03 -53.20 23.16
C GLY A 16 21.64 -54.45 23.81
N CYS A 17 21.35 -55.64 23.25
CA CYS A 17 21.90 -56.96 23.65
C CYS A 17 23.44 -57.07 23.43
N PRO A 18 24.18 -58.08 23.97
CA PRO A 18 23.77 -59.48 24.19
C PRO A 18 24.33 -60.18 25.48
N GLU A 19 24.61 -61.50 25.39
CA GLU A 19 24.78 -62.50 26.47
C GLU A 19 26.04 -62.43 27.38
N THR A 20 25.99 -63.25 28.45
CA THR A 20 26.99 -63.54 29.49
C THR A 20 28.31 -64.18 28.97
N PRO A 21 29.46 -64.23 29.72
CA PRO A 21 29.61 -65.16 30.87
C PRO A 21 30.68 -64.89 31.99
N CYS A 22 30.64 -65.73 33.03
CA CYS A 22 31.73 -66.20 33.93
C CYS A 22 32.22 -65.39 35.15
N GLU A 23 32.44 -66.14 36.25
CA GLU A 23 32.85 -65.72 37.60
C GLU A 23 34.37 -65.84 37.93
N GLY A 24 34.73 -65.21 39.05
CA GLY A 24 35.85 -65.50 39.97
C GLY A 24 35.77 -64.51 41.15
N ASP A 25 36.28 -64.72 42.36
CA ASP A 25 37.11 -65.76 43.00
C ASP A 25 37.04 -65.50 44.54
N LYS A 26 37.23 -66.38 45.55
CA LYS A 26 37.79 -67.74 45.69
C LYS A 26 37.43 -68.32 47.10
N CYS A 27 37.91 -69.55 47.40
CA CYS A 27 38.18 -70.17 48.74
C CYS A 27 37.02 -70.94 49.42
N ALA A 28 37.27 -72.01 50.20
CA ALA A 28 38.42 -72.93 50.29
C ALA A 28 38.00 -74.21 51.07
N GLU A 29 38.68 -75.34 50.86
CA GLU A 29 38.18 -76.69 51.21
C GLU A 29 39.00 -77.41 52.31
N GLU A 30 38.38 -78.43 52.92
CA GLU A 30 38.98 -79.62 53.58
C GLU A 30 39.86 -79.48 54.84
N THR A 31 39.50 -80.22 55.90
CA THR A 31 40.25 -81.41 56.38
C THR A 31 39.60 -82.04 57.63
N GLY A 32 39.74 -83.36 57.80
CA GLY A 32 39.45 -84.07 59.06
C GLY A 32 40.39 -85.26 59.30
N ASP A 33 40.49 -85.74 60.55
CA ASP A 33 41.00 -87.08 60.88
C ASP A 33 40.49 -87.60 62.26
N SER A 34 40.58 -88.92 62.39
CA SER A 34 40.13 -89.87 63.39
C SER A 34 40.47 -89.58 64.87
N GLY A 35 39.47 -89.80 65.74
CA GLY A 35 39.58 -89.69 67.20
C GLY A 35 40.29 -90.84 67.94
N VAL A 36 39.96 -91.02 69.24
CA VAL A 36 40.13 -92.29 70.00
C VAL A 36 39.25 -92.29 71.28
N VAL A 37 38.58 -93.42 71.48
CA VAL A 37 37.62 -93.81 72.55
C VAL A 37 38.32 -93.97 73.92
N VAL A 38 37.68 -93.63 75.07
CA VAL A 38 37.01 -94.56 76.05
C VAL A 38 36.37 -93.80 77.25
N ASP A 39 35.03 -93.88 77.39
CA ASP A 39 34.33 -94.62 78.47
C ASP A 39 32.92 -94.98 77.95
N THR A 40 32.33 -96.10 78.36
CA THR A 40 31.19 -96.71 77.62
C THR A 40 29.90 -96.84 78.44
N ASP A 41 28.99 -95.90 78.25
CA ASP A 41 27.60 -96.12 77.78
C ASP A 41 26.83 -94.77 77.66
N CYS A 42 27.48 -93.73 77.10
CA CYS A 42 26.93 -92.37 76.90
C CYS A 42 27.24 -91.86 75.47
N GLU A 43 26.79 -92.60 74.45
CA GLU A 43 26.87 -92.21 73.03
C GLU A 43 25.54 -92.55 72.30
N ALA A 44 24.41 -92.28 72.96
CA ALA A 44 23.11 -92.19 72.29
C ALA A 44 22.87 -90.74 71.84
N PRO A 45 22.31 -90.48 70.64
CA PRO A 45 21.75 -89.18 70.34
C PRO A 45 20.52 -88.93 71.22
N GLU A 46 20.20 -87.65 71.48
CA GLU A 46 18.94 -87.30 72.11
C GLU A 46 17.77 -87.86 71.28
N ILE A 47 16.76 -88.34 71.99
CA ILE A 47 15.47 -88.77 71.46
C ILE A 47 14.44 -88.25 72.45
N CYS A 48 13.36 -87.64 71.98
CA CYS A 48 12.46 -86.92 72.89
C CYS A 48 11.64 -87.89 73.77
N ASP A 49 12.18 -88.18 74.96
CA ASP A 49 11.52 -88.97 76.01
C ASP A 49 11.66 -88.37 77.42
N GLY A 50 12.19 -87.15 77.53
CA GLY A 50 12.32 -86.41 78.79
C GLY A 50 13.52 -86.83 79.63
N ILE A 51 14.55 -87.40 78.99
CA ILE A 51 15.76 -87.91 79.62
C ILE A 51 16.99 -87.39 78.86
N ASP A 52 17.94 -86.83 79.61
CA ASP A 52 19.31 -86.54 79.18
C ASP A 52 20.00 -87.86 78.76
N ASN A 53 19.94 -88.20 77.48
CA ASN A 53 20.30 -89.51 76.93
C ASN A 53 21.77 -89.53 76.44
N ASN A 54 22.32 -88.37 76.08
CA ASN A 54 23.73 -88.14 75.76
C ASN A 54 24.59 -87.84 77.01
N CYS A 55 23.98 -87.45 78.14
CA CYS A 55 24.60 -87.11 79.43
C CYS A 55 25.42 -85.80 79.48
N ASP A 56 25.10 -84.79 78.65
CA ASP A 56 25.75 -83.47 78.69
C ASP A 56 25.21 -82.53 79.81
N GLY A 57 24.01 -82.80 80.31
CA GLY A 57 23.31 -82.01 81.34
C GLY A 57 22.12 -81.19 80.84
N GLN A 58 21.77 -81.30 79.55
CA GLN A 58 20.53 -80.81 78.93
C GLN A 58 19.61 -82.00 78.62
N VAL A 59 18.35 -81.76 78.28
CA VAL A 59 17.33 -82.81 78.05
C VAL A 59 16.63 -82.52 76.74
N ASP A 60 16.55 -83.53 75.86
CA ASP A 60 15.89 -83.47 74.55
C ASP A 60 16.48 -82.35 73.63
N GLU A 61 17.77 -82.05 73.80
CA GLU A 61 18.52 -81.04 73.03
C GLU A 61 18.63 -81.41 71.53
N GLY A 62 18.46 -80.40 70.66
CA GLY A 62 18.58 -80.58 69.21
C GLY A 62 17.47 -81.41 68.53
N VAL A 63 16.47 -81.89 69.27
CA VAL A 63 15.33 -82.68 68.76
C VAL A 63 13.96 -82.04 69.00
N MET A 64 13.93 -80.80 69.51
CA MET A 64 12.72 -79.97 69.58
C MET A 64 12.45 -79.29 68.23
N SER A 65 11.22 -78.84 68.03
CA SER A 65 10.77 -77.99 66.93
C SER A 65 9.94 -76.85 67.48
N SER A 66 10.04 -75.70 66.81
CA SER A 66 9.26 -74.51 67.09
C SER A 66 7.82 -74.70 66.64
N PHE A 67 6.86 -74.51 67.54
CA PHE A 67 5.44 -74.51 67.22
C PHE A 67 4.78 -73.18 67.59
N TYR A 68 3.97 -72.65 66.70
CA TYR A 68 3.22 -71.41 66.85
C TYR A 68 1.76 -71.75 67.16
N PRO A 69 1.01 -70.93 67.93
CA PRO A 69 -0.40 -71.15 68.11
C PRO A 69 -1.13 -71.09 66.76
N ASP A 70 -2.29 -71.72 66.73
CA ASP A 70 -3.25 -71.77 65.64
C ASP A 70 -4.62 -71.72 66.35
N ILE A 71 -5.18 -70.51 66.46
CA ILE A 71 -6.33 -70.24 67.35
C ILE A 71 -7.68 -70.54 66.68
N ASP A 72 -7.81 -70.36 65.36
CA ASP A 72 -9.06 -70.60 64.62
C ASP A 72 -9.11 -71.94 63.84
N ALA A 73 -7.97 -72.62 63.67
CA ALA A 73 -7.81 -73.92 63.02
C ALA A 73 -7.86 -73.93 61.47
N ASP A 74 -7.36 -72.90 60.81
CA ASP A 74 -7.18 -72.87 59.34
C ASP A 74 -5.96 -73.73 58.87
N GLY A 75 -4.84 -73.69 59.59
CA GLY A 75 -3.60 -74.42 59.32
C GLY A 75 -2.33 -73.58 59.19
N PHE A 76 -2.42 -72.25 59.28
CA PHE A 76 -1.33 -71.31 59.53
C PHE A 76 -1.29 -70.97 61.03
N GLY A 77 -0.54 -69.94 61.43
CA GLY A 77 -0.37 -69.59 62.83
C GLY A 77 0.37 -68.28 63.09
N ASP A 78 -0.04 -67.59 64.16
CA ASP A 78 0.35 -66.22 64.58
C ASP A 78 1.82 -65.87 64.30
N ALA A 79 2.08 -65.08 63.25
CA ALA A 79 3.42 -64.58 62.91
C ALA A 79 4.02 -63.66 63.99
N THR A 80 3.20 -63.14 64.92
CA THR A 80 3.61 -62.31 66.05
C THR A 80 3.89 -63.11 67.32
N ALA A 81 3.46 -64.38 67.38
CA ALA A 81 3.65 -65.23 68.55
C ALA A 81 5.11 -65.59 68.80
N THR A 82 5.44 -65.82 70.08
CA THR A 82 6.69 -66.48 70.45
C THR A 82 6.50 -67.98 70.42
N ALA A 83 7.20 -68.66 69.51
CA ALA A 83 7.14 -70.11 69.37
C ALA A 83 7.36 -70.87 70.69
N THR A 84 6.63 -71.97 70.84
CA THR A 84 6.79 -72.94 71.92
C THR A 84 7.58 -74.14 71.40
N GLU A 85 8.77 -74.34 71.95
CA GLU A 85 9.59 -75.53 71.65
C GLU A 85 8.95 -76.79 72.24
N ALA A 86 8.62 -77.75 71.38
CA ALA A 86 8.10 -79.07 71.74
C ALA A 86 8.63 -80.14 70.76
N CYS A 87 8.29 -81.41 70.97
CA CYS A 87 8.74 -82.51 70.08
C CYS A 87 7.64 -83.01 69.13
N GLU A 88 6.38 -82.74 69.48
CA GLU A 88 5.18 -82.95 68.66
C GLU A 88 4.27 -81.73 68.91
N ALA A 89 3.46 -81.34 67.93
CA ALA A 89 2.53 -80.22 68.06
C ALA A 89 1.54 -80.44 69.22
N SER A 90 1.24 -79.36 69.95
CA SER A 90 0.09 -79.36 70.86
C SER A 90 -1.22 -79.16 70.08
N GLU A 91 -2.36 -79.51 70.68
CA GLU A 91 -3.68 -79.28 70.07
C GLU A 91 -3.93 -77.75 69.97
N GLY A 92 -4.06 -77.21 68.74
CA GLY A 92 -4.13 -75.77 68.43
C GLY A 92 -2.76 -75.10 68.21
N TYR A 93 -1.81 -75.79 67.56
CA TYR A 93 -0.48 -75.28 67.22
C TYR A 93 0.04 -75.88 65.90
N VAL A 94 0.71 -75.07 65.07
CA VAL A 94 1.34 -75.45 63.79
C VAL A 94 2.85 -75.15 63.74
N THR A 95 3.49 -75.38 62.58
CA THR A 95 4.96 -75.26 62.39
C THR A 95 5.43 -74.07 61.55
N ASN A 96 4.52 -73.31 60.97
CA ASN A 96 4.81 -72.03 60.31
C ASN A 96 4.41 -70.85 61.22
N ALA A 97 4.70 -69.64 60.75
CA ALA A 97 4.50 -68.37 61.46
C ALA A 97 4.23 -67.29 60.43
N GLU A 98 3.17 -67.52 59.64
CA GLU A 98 2.92 -66.86 58.35
C GLU A 98 1.54 -66.19 58.32
N ASP A 99 0.74 -66.35 59.38
CA ASP A 99 -0.58 -65.73 59.55
C ASP A 99 -0.47 -64.30 60.10
N CYS A 100 -1.24 -63.36 59.52
CA CYS A 100 -1.27 -61.96 59.92
C CYS A 100 -2.42 -61.54 60.86
N ASP A 101 -3.49 -62.34 61.04
CA ASP A 101 -4.48 -62.22 62.13
C ASP A 101 -5.14 -63.58 62.50
N ASP A 102 -4.39 -64.43 63.22
CA ASP A 102 -4.67 -65.77 63.81
C ASP A 102 -6.01 -65.92 64.58
N ALA A 103 -6.83 -64.87 64.61
CA ALA A 103 -8.19 -64.85 65.12
C ALA A 103 -9.29 -64.95 64.05
N ASP A 104 -8.99 -64.83 62.75
CA ASP A 104 -9.96 -65.00 61.65
C ASP A 104 -9.42 -65.72 60.40
N HIS A 105 -9.79 -67.00 60.29
CA HIS A 105 -9.61 -68.02 59.23
C HIS A 105 -9.83 -67.63 57.75
N SER A 106 -10.03 -66.35 57.46
CA SER A 106 -10.11 -65.75 56.12
C SER A 106 -8.92 -64.83 55.82
N VAL A 107 -8.00 -64.66 56.76
CA VAL A 107 -6.80 -63.81 56.69
C VAL A 107 -5.56 -64.70 56.80
N PHE A 108 -5.06 -65.21 55.66
CA PHE A 108 -3.95 -66.16 55.63
C PHE A 108 -3.24 -66.19 54.25
N PRO A 109 -1.97 -66.64 54.19
CA PRO A 109 -1.20 -66.81 52.95
C PRO A 109 -1.94 -67.53 51.81
N ALA A 110 -2.26 -66.79 50.75
CA ALA A 110 -3.07 -67.22 49.60
C ALA A 110 -4.55 -67.52 49.90
N ALA A 111 -5.21 -66.62 50.63
CA ALA A 111 -6.66 -66.38 50.56
C ALA A 111 -7.09 -65.83 49.17
N GLU A 112 -8.34 -65.37 49.04
CA GLU A 112 -8.81 -64.54 47.91
C GLU A 112 -9.22 -63.17 48.48
N GLU A 113 -8.59 -62.08 48.02
CA GLU A 113 -8.90 -60.70 48.43
C GLU A 113 -10.37 -60.31 48.19
N VAL A 114 -10.96 -59.56 49.12
CA VAL A 114 -12.38 -59.15 49.07
C VAL A 114 -12.66 -57.77 49.68
N CYS A 115 -12.54 -56.70 48.86
CA CYS A 115 -12.99 -55.31 49.11
C CYS A 115 -13.55 -55.00 50.52
N ASP A 116 -12.71 -55.02 51.55
CA ASP A 116 -13.07 -54.69 52.94
C ASP A 116 -11.94 -53.98 53.74
N HIS A 117 -10.82 -53.67 53.06
CA HIS A 117 -9.63 -52.98 53.55
C HIS A 117 -8.81 -53.75 54.60
N VAL A 118 -8.99 -55.05 54.70
CA VAL A 118 -8.04 -56.00 55.31
C VAL A 118 -7.03 -56.46 54.24
N ASP A 119 -5.90 -56.98 54.70
CA ASP A 119 -4.89 -57.70 53.92
C ASP A 119 -5.26 -59.18 54.09
N ASN A 120 -6.05 -59.77 53.18
CA ASN A 120 -6.59 -61.12 53.37
C ASN A 120 -5.56 -62.20 53.03
N ASP A 121 -4.71 -61.96 52.02
CA ASP A 121 -3.67 -62.86 51.54
C ASP A 121 -2.34 -62.77 52.34
N CYS A 122 -2.14 -61.72 53.16
CA CYS A 122 -0.94 -61.45 53.96
C CYS A 122 0.34 -61.12 53.14
N ASP A 123 0.22 -60.68 51.88
CA ASP A 123 1.30 -60.16 51.03
C ASP A 123 1.85 -58.81 51.50
N GLY A 124 0.96 -57.93 51.99
CA GLY A 124 1.28 -56.60 52.53
C GLY A 124 0.73 -55.40 51.76
N GLU A 125 0.13 -55.60 50.57
CA GLU A 125 -0.86 -54.69 49.98
C GLU A 125 -2.27 -55.00 50.56
N ARG A 126 -3.36 -54.49 49.96
CA ARG A 126 -4.77 -54.66 50.41
C ARG A 126 -5.78 -54.42 49.30
N ASP A 127 -6.81 -55.25 49.22
CA ASP A 127 -7.91 -55.19 48.24
C ASP A 127 -7.42 -55.22 46.76
N GLU A 128 -6.22 -55.73 46.46
CA GLU A 128 -5.68 -55.75 45.09
C GLU A 128 -6.22 -56.90 44.20
N ASP A 129 -6.11 -56.74 42.88
CA ASP A 129 -6.70 -57.61 41.84
C ASP A 129 -8.23 -57.87 41.96
N VAL A 130 -8.93 -57.18 42.88
CA VAL A 130 -10.39 -57.23 43.09
C VAL A 130 -11.03 -55.84 42.92
N GLY A 131 -12.30 -55.79 42.49
CA GLY A 131 -13.06 -54.55 42.28
C GLY A 131 -13.92 -54.56 41.02
N THR A 132 -14.31 -53.36 40.55
CA THR A 132 -14.99 -53.12 39.27
C THR A 132 -14.22 -52.12 38.41
N LEU A 133 -14.19 -52.36 37.09
CA LEU A 133 -13.53 -51.46 36.14
C LEU A 133 -14.33 -50.16 36.01
N ARG A 134 -13.68 -49.03 36.23
CA ARG A 134 -14.25 -47.67 36.12
C ARG A 134 -13.25 -46.72 35.47
N TRP A 135 -13.77 -45.68 34.85
CA TRP A 135 -12.99 -44.66 34.13
C TRP A 135 -13.10 -43.33 34.86
N ALA A 136 -12.05 -42.52 34.82
CA ALA A 136 -12.06 -41.18 35.42
C ALA A 136 -13.11 -40.30 34.73
N ASP A 137 -13.74 -39.44 35.53
CA ASP A 137 -14.77 -38.46 35.15
C ASP A 137 -14.15 -37.08 35.46
N GLY A 138 -13.54 -36.48 34.43
CA GLY A 138 -12.59 -35.37 34.57
C GLY A 138 -13.23 -34.01 34.86
N ASP A 139 -14.45 -33.77 34.36
CA ASP A 139 -15.19 -32.52 34.50
C ASP A 139 -16.48 -32.63 35.34
N GLY A 140 -17.03 -33.83 35.53
CA GLY A 140 -18.18 -34.12 36.39
C GLY A 140 -19.53 -34.32 35.67
N ASP A 141 -19.55 -34.60 34.37
CA ASP A 141 -20.80 -34.83 33.61
C ASP A 141 -21.45 -36.22 33.87
N GLY A 142 -20.63 -37.27 34.06
CA GLY A 142 -21.07 -38.65 34.31
C GLY A 142 -20.62 -39.70 33.26
N TYR A 143 -19.93 -39.26 32.21
CA TYR A 143 -19.11 -40.06 31.30
C TYR A 143 -17.63 -40.01 31.76
N GLY A 144 -16.70 -40.56 30.98
CA GLY A 144 -15.28 -40.58 31.34
C GLY A 144 -14.34 -41.18 30.30
N ASP A 145 -13.06 -40.76 30.32
CA ASP A 145 -12.03 -41.14 29.34
C ASP A 145 -11.76 -42.66 29.35
N ALA A 146 -12.10 -43.32 28.24
CA ALA A 146 -11.88 -44.75 27.97
C ALA A 146 -10.43 -45.24 28.21
N THR A 147 -9.43 -44.35 28.17
CA THR A 147 -8.01 -44.68 28.39
C THR A 147 -7.58 -44.74 29.88
N THR A 148 -8.40 -44.22 30.80
CA THR A 148 -8.09 -44.11 32.24
C THR A 148 -8.51 -45.32 33.09
N GLY A 149 -9.11 -46.35 32.48
CA GLY A 149 -9.81 -47.42 33.18
C GLY A 149 -9.00 -48.17 34.25
N GLU A 150 -9.37 -48.01 35.52
CA GLU A 150 -8.76 -48.65 36.70
C GLU A 150 -9.78 -49.57 37.43
N LEU A 151 -9.28 -50.56 38.17
CA LEU A 151 -10.11 -51.49 38.94
C LEU A 151 -10.23 -50.98 40.38
N THR A 152 -11.43 -50.56 40.81
CA THR A 152 -11.64 -49.97 42.15
C THR A 152 -12.69 -50.74 42.97
N CYS A 153 -12.55 -50.70 44.30
CA CYS A 153 -13.44 -51.39 45.25
C CYS A 153 -14.58 -50.52 45.82
N ASP A 154 -14.55 -49.20 45.63
CA ASP A 154 -15.43 -48.24 46.33
C ASP A 154 -16.10 -47.25 45.36
N ASP A 155 -17.12 -46.53 45.86
CA ASP A 155 -17.79 -45.41 45.16
C ASP A 155 -16.88 -44.16 45.10
N ASP A 156 -15.67 -44.29 44.55
CA ASP A 156 -14.67 -43.21 44.53
C ASP A 156 -15.11 -42.01 43.67
N ALA A 157 -14.95 -40.81 44.23
CA ALA A 157 -15.49 -39.59 43.65
C ALA A 157 -14.62 -39.10 42.48
N GLY A 158 -15.16 -39.16 41.27
CA GLY A 158 -14.46 -38.90 40.01
C GLY A 158 -14.20 -40.16 39.17
N TYR A 159 -14.94 -41.26 39.38
CA TYR A 159 -14.87 -42.47 38.56
C TYR A 159 -16.26 -43.06 38.23
N VAL A 160 -16.54 -43.32 36.95
CA VAL A 160 -17.83 -43.78 36.40
C VAL A 160 -17.76 -45.14 35.69
N GLU A 161 -18.92 -45.68 35.30
CA GLU A 161 -19.08 -46.99 34.64
C GLU A 161 -19.25 -46.91 33.10
N ASN A 162 -19.02 -45.74 32.49
CA ASN A 162 -19.35 -45.49 31.08
C ASN A 162 -18.17 -44.83 30.33
N ASP A 163 -17.72 -45.49 29.27
CA ASP A 163 -16.42 -45.30 28.60
C ASP A 163 -16.52 -44.55 27.25
N ARG A 164 -17.39 -43.53 27.17
CA ARG A 164 -17.77 -42.89 25.90
C ARG A 164 -17.67 -41.38 25.89
N ASP A 165 -16.90 -40.83 26.80
CA ASP A 165 -16.47 -39.44 26.65
C ASP A 165 -15.52 -39.31 25.44
N CYS A 166 -15.63 -38.20 24.71
CA CYS A 166 -14.72 -37.84 23.63
C CYS A 166 -13.85 -36.59 23.92
N ASP A 167 -14.16 -35.81 24.97
CA ASP A 167 -13.25 -34.83 25.59
C ASP A 167 -13.57 -34.68 27.11
N ASP A 168 -12.96 -35.55 27.93
CA ASP A 168 -12.99 -35.65 29.42
C ASP A 168 -12.45 -34.38 30.14
N THR A 169 -12.49 -33.23 29.47
CA THR A 169 -12.17 -31.90 30.00
C THR A 169 -13.26 -30.84 29.73
N ASP A 170 -14.32 -31.15 28.97
CA ASP A 170 -15.47 -30.26 28.74
C ASP A 170 -16.83 -30.99 28.80
N ALA A 171 -17.53 -30.82 29.93
CA ALA A 171 -18.88 -31.33 30.25
C ALA A 171 -20.03 -30.84 29.34
N SER A 172 -19.72 -30.37 28.12
CA SER A 172 -20.67 -30.12 27.03
C SER A 172 -20.42 -31.00 25.79
N VAL A 173 -19.45 -31.92 25.84
CA VAL A 173 -19.03 -32.82 24.76
C VAL A 173 -19.18 -34.28 25.23
N ALA A 174 -20.41 -34.81 25.25
CA ALA A 174 -20.72 -36.14 25.78
C ALA A 174 -22.00 -36.78 25.19
N PRO A 175 -22.14 -38.13 25.21
CA PRO A 175 -23.23 -38.90 24.55
C PRO A 175 -24.72 -38.68 24.90
N ASP A 176 -25.08 -37.61 25.60
CA ASP A 176 -26.46 -37.15 25.82
C ASP A 176 -26.61 -35.63 25.57
N ALA A 177 -25.64 -34.98 24.92
CA ALA A 177 -25.64 -33.54 24.59
C ALA A 177 -26.67 -33.16 23.49
N GLU A 178 -26.79 -31.86 23.22
CA GLU A 178 -27.46 -31.35 22.02
C GLU A 178 -26.37 -30.71 21.13
N GLU A 179 -26.22 -31.22 19.89
CA GLU A 179 -25.29 -30.68 18.87
C GLU A 179 -25.44 -29.16 18.68
N LEU A 180 -24.33 -28.50 18.35
CA LEU A 180 -24.22 -27.08 18.04
C LEU A 180 -23.43 -26.89 16.74
N CYS A 181 -23.71 -25.84 15.97
CA CYS A 181 -22.87 -25.44 14.83
C CYS A 181 -21.54 -24.82 15.31
N ASP A 182 -20.66 -25.61 15.94
CA ASP A 182 -19.34 -25.16 16.41
C ASP A 182 -18.17 -26.06 15.94
N LEU A 183 -18.45 -27.03 15.06
CA LEU A 183 -17.49 -27.97 14.46
C LEU A 183 -16.90 -29.01 15.43
N LEU A 184 -17.55 -29.25 16.58
CA LEU A 184 -17.26 -30.37 17.48
C LEU A 184 -18.26 -31.53 17.26
N ASP A 185 -17.96 -32.68 17.84
CA ASP A 185 -18.80 -33.89 17.88
C ASP A 185 -19.44 -33.89 19.28
N ASN A 186 -20.37 -32.95 19.56
CA ASN A 186 -20.82 -32.64 20.92
C ASN A 186 -21.53 -33.85 21.56
N ASP A 187 -22.26 -34.67 20.79
CA ASP A 187 -22.90 -35.90 21.27
C ASP A 187 -22.06 -37.18 21.07
N CYS A 188 -20.79 -37.05 20.64
CA CYS A 188 -19.82 -38.14 20.48
C CYS A 188 -20.33 -39.37 19.66
N ASP A 189 -21.33 -39.21 18.79
CA ASP A 189 -21.83 -40.23 17.85
C ASP A 189 -20.79 -40.57 16.77
N GLY A 190 -19.93 -39.60 16.42
CA GLY A 190 -18.97 -39.68 15.32
C GLY A 190 -19.35 -38.84 14.09
N VAL A 191 -20.32 -37.92 14.21
CA VAL A 191 -20.83 -37.07 13.14
C VAL A 191 -21.05 -35.63 13.63
N VAL A 192 -19.99 -34.83 13.48
CA VAL A 192 -19.96 -33.37 13.72
C VAL A 192 -21.14 -32.64 13.06
N ASP A 193 -21.82 -31.80 13.84
CA ASP A 193 -22.95 -30.92 13.49
C ASP A 193 -24.27 -31.64 13.03
N ASP A 194 -24.52 -32.93 13.32
CA ASP A 194 -25.71 -33.62 12.73
C ASP A 194 -27.07 -33.04 13.20
N GLY A 195 -27.96 -32.83 12.23
CA GLY A 195 -29.32 -32.37 12.48
C GLY A 195 -29.47 -30.89 12.88
N VAL A 196 -28.38 -30.13 12.98
CA VAL A 196 -28.38 -28.69 13.28
C VAL A 196 -28.17 -27.88 12.00
N THR A 197 -28.92 -26.78 11.85
CA THR A 197 -28.75 -25.82 10.76
C THR A 197 -29.21 -24.43 11.16
N THR A 198 -28.52 -23.40 10.68
CA THR A 198 -28.98 -22.01 10.61
C THR A 198 -29.44 -21.67 9.19
N ASP A 199 -30.50 -20.86 9.08
CA ASP A 199 -31.03 -20.38 7.81
C ASP A 199 -30.12 -19.28 7.22
N PHE A 200 -29.55 -19.51 6.04
CA PHE A 200 -28.85 -18.50 5.22
C PHE A 200 -29.66 -18.14 3.98
N TYR A 201 -29.41 -16.97 3.41
CA TYR A 201 -30.18 -16.36 2.31
C TYR A 201 -29.25 -16.16 1.12
N VAL A 202 -29.69 -16.34 -0.13
CA VAL A 202 -28.79 -16.14 -1.28
C VAL A 202 -28.28 -14.69 -1.30
N ASP A 203 -27.01 -14.51 -1.68
CA ASP A 203 -26.31 -13.23 -1.80
C ASP A 203 -25.64 -13.25 -3.18
N LEU A 204 -26.34 -12.70 -4.18
CA LEU A 204 -26.00 -12.87 -5.60
C LEU A 204 -25.08 -11.76 -6.14
N ASP A 205 -24.98 -10.61 -5.46
CA ASP A 205 -24.09 -9.50 -5.83
C ASP A 205 -22.90 -9.29 -4.88
N GLY A 206 -22.96 -9.79 -3.64
CA GLY A 206 -21.86 -9.87 -2.69
C GLY A 206 -21.77 -8.75 -1.66
N ASP A 207 -22.83 -7.97 -1.38
CA ASP A 207 -22.76 -6.92 -0.34
C ASP A 207 -22.86 -7.46 1.10
N GLY A 208 -23.31 -8.70 1.29
CA GLY A 208 -23.52 -9.32 2.60
C GLY A 208 -24.94 -9.20 3.13
N SER A 209 -25.89 -8.76 2.32
CA SER A 209 -27.34 -8.94 2.49
C SER A 209 -27.81 -10.17 1.70
N GLY A 210 -29.12 -10.45 1.62
CA GLY A 210 -29.61 -11.54 0.76
C GLY A 210 -31.13 -11.71 0.69
N ASP A 211 -31.63 -12.27 -0.42
CA ASP A 211 -33.07 -12.37 -0.72
C ASP A 211 -33.86 -13.21 0.31
N PRO A 212 -34.79 -12.61 1.09
CA PRO A 212 -35.67 -13.35 2.01
C PRO A 212 -36.60 -14.39 1.36
N ALA A 213 -36.66 -14.48 0.03
CA ALA A 213 -37.41 -15.51 -0.70
C ALA A 213 -36.59 -16.78 -1.02
N VAL A 214 -35.26 -16.77 -0.88
CA VAL A 214 -34.37 -17.91 -1.20
C VAL A 214 -33.52 -18.25 0.03
N VAL A 215 -33.80 -19.39 0.65
CA VAL A 215 -33.19 -19.80 1.93
C VAL A 215 -32.55 -21.18 1.82
N GLU A 216 -31.29 -21.32 2.23
CA GLU A 216 -30.56 -22.58 2.32
C GLU A 216 -30.06 -22.82 3.77
N PRO A 217 -30.39 -23.95 4.42
CA PRO A 217 -30.01 -24.21 5.80
C PRO A 217 -28.67 -24.95 5.92
N ALA A 218 -27.69 -24.36 6.62
CA ALA A 218 -26.35 -24.93 6.86
C ALA A 218 -25.79 -24.51 8.24
N CYS A 219 -24.63 -25.04 8.67
CA CYS A 219 -23.96 -24.58 9.90
C CYS A 219 -22.88 -23.50 9.69
N THR A 220 -22.41 -23.31 8.46
CA THR A 220 -21.52 -22.21 8.07
C THR A 220 -22.05 -21.54 6.81
N VAL A 221 -21.78 -20.24 6.65
CA VAL A 221 -22.27 -19.43 5.52
C VAL A 221 -21.84 -20.07 4.18
N PRO A 222 -22.76 -20.54 3.33
CA PRO A 222 -22.42 -21.08 2.03
C PRO A 222 -21.85 -19.98 1.11
N THR A 223 -21.02 -20.33 0.13
CA THR A 223 -20.49 -19.36 -0.83
C THR A 223 -21.62 -18.80 -1.70
N GLY A 224 -21.79 -17.48 -1.72
CA GLY A 224 -22.90 -16.80 -2.40
C GLY A 224 -24.20 -16.73 -1.57
N TYR A 225 -24.07 -16.69 -0.24
CA TYR A 225 -25.17 -16.56 0.72
C TYR A 225 -24.77 -15.63 1.88
N SER A 226 -25.75 -14.96 2.49
CA SER A 226 -25.63 -14.15 3.71
C SER A 226 -26.38 -14.78 4.90
N ALA A 227 -26.05 -14.31 6.11
CA ALA A 227 -26.77 -14.57 7.36
C ALA A 227 -27.88 -13.54 7.66
N THR A 228 -28.08 -12.51 6.84
CA THR A 228 -29.19 -11.55 6.93
C THR A 228 -30.14 -11.69 5.74
N SER A 229 -31.32 -11.05 5.81
CA SER A 229 -32.52 -11.45 5.03
C SER A 229 -33.42 -10.27 4.69
N ASP A 230 -32.80 -9.12 4.54
CA ASP A 230 -33.43 -7.80 4.57
C ASP A 230 -33.15 -6.96 3.32
N ASP A 231 -32.46 -7.54 2.35
CA ASP A 231 -32.27 -7.06 0.98
C ASP A 231 -33.62 -6.78 0.27
N CYS A 232 -33.64 -5.79 -0.63
CA CYS A 232 -34.79 -5.48 -1.49
C CYS A 232 -34.53 -5.47 -3.02
N ASP A 233 -33.28 -5.62 -3.49
CA ASP A 233 -32.90 -5.89 -4.89
C ASP A 233 -31.51 -6.59 -4.99
N ASP A 234 -31.45 -7.87 -4.57
CA ASP A 234 -30.38 -8.92 -4.62
C ASP A 234 -29.62 -9.07 -5.96
N THR A 235 -29.76 -8.11 -6.88
CA THR A 235 -28.98 -7.97 -8.11
C THR A 235 -28.15 -6.67 -8.13
N ARG A 236 -28.03 -6.00 -6.97
CA ARG A 236 -27.47 -4.67 -6.77
C ARG A 236 -26.87 -4.49 -5.36
N ALA A 237 -25.55 -4.66 -5.28
CA ALA A 237 -24.69 -4.34 -4.12
C ALA A 237 -24.63 -2.84 -3.70
N ASP A 238 -25.62 -2.04 -4.11
CA ASP A 238 -25.87 -0.66 -3.71
C ASP A 238 -27.33 -0.44 -3.24
N VAL A 239 -28.08 -1.51 -2.92
CA VAL A 239 -29.50 -1.49 -2.52
C VAL A 239 -29.75 -2.46 -1.34
N TYR A 240 -29.29 -2.06 -0.14
CA TYR A 240 -29.41 -2.86 1.08
C TYR A 240 -29.73 -2.01 2.33
N PRO A 241 -30.31 -2.60 3.40
CA PRO A 241 -30.66 -1.88 4.63
C PRO A 241 -29.50 -1.12 5.29
N GLY A 242 -29.55 0.20 5.20
CA GLY A 242 -28.50 1.09 5.72
C GLY A 242 -27.36 1.39 4.75
N ALA A 243 -27.58 1.18 3.44
CA ALA A 243 -26.83 1.86 2.39
C ALA A 243 -26.96 3.39 2.50
N ASP A 244 -26.00 4.13 1.94
CA ASP A 244 -26.06 5.59 1.85
C ASP A 244 -26.91 5.99 0.62
N GLU A 245 -28.08 6.60 0.85
CA GLU A 245 -28.96 7.12 -0.21
C GLU A 245 -28.21 8.07 -1.18
N VAL A 246 -28.58 8.02 -2.47
CA VAL A 246 -28.06 8.86 -3.56
C VAL A 246 -29.20 9.30 -4.50
N CYS A 247 -29.07 10.49 -5.08
CA CYS A 247 -30.12 11.15 -5.86
C CYS A 247 -30.42 10.53 -7.26
N ASP A 248 -30.78 9.24 -7.33
CA ASP A 248 -31.09 8.51 -8.58
C ASP A 248 -32.55 8.01 -8.71
N LEU A 249 -33.39 8.19 -7.68
CA LEU A 249 -34.77 7.68 -7.56
C LEU A 249 -34.92 6.16 -7.32
N VAL A 250 -33.86 5.48 -6.86
CA VAL A 250 -33.93 4.15 -6.24
C VAL A 250 -33.98 4.29 -4.71
N ASP A 251 -34.40 3.23 -4.04
CA ASP A 251 -34.69 3.13 -2.60
C ASP A 251 -33.53 2.29 -2.02
N GLN A 252 -32.36 2.91 -1.80
CA GLN A 252 -31.12 2.19 -1.48
C GLN A 252 -31.18 1.58 -0.07
N ASP A 253 -31.65 2.31 0.94
CA ASP A 253 -31.67 1.82 2.33
C ASP A 253 -32.87 0.91 2.66
N CYS A 254 -33.71 0.62 1.66
CA CYS A 254 -34.92 -0.20 1.74
C CYS A 254 -36.00 0.27 2.77
N ASP A 255 -35.97 1.51 3.26
CA ASP A 255 -37.00 2.14 4.12
C ASP A 255 -38.38 2.21 3.43
N GLY A 256 -38.38 2.38 2.10
CA GLY A 256 -39.56 2.64 1.28
C GLY A 256 -39.73 4.10 0.83
N VAL A 257 -38.68 4.92 0.93
CA VAL A 257 -38.67 6.36 0.59
C VAL A 257 -37.35 6.79 -0.08
N ALA A 258 -37.16 6.35 -1.31
CA ALA A 258 -36.13 6.84 -2.25
C ALA A 258 -35.83 8.36 -2.15
N ASP A 259 -34.54 8.69 -2.15
CA ASP A 259 -33.87 9.98 -1.95
C ASP A 259 -33.95 10.62 -0.52
N ASP A 260 -34.55 10.01 0.53
CA ASP A 260 -34.76 10.70 1.83
C ASP A 260 -33.51 10.81 2.71
N GLY A 261 -32.70 11.85 2.44
CA GLY A 261 -31.45 12.12 3.13
C GLY A 261 -30.21 11.93 2.26
N ALA A 262 -30.41 11.67 0.96
CA ALA A 262 -29.36 11.38 -0.03
C ALA A 262 -28.08 12.20 0.14
N THR A 263 -26.94 11.51 0.11
CA THR A 263 -25.62 12.04 0.49
C THR A 263 -25.07 13.08 -0.47
N ASP A 264 -25.49 13.07 -1.74
CA ASP A 264 -25.17 14.08 -2.76
C ASP A 264 -26.22 15.21 -2.85
N SER A 265 -27.25 15.19 -2.01
CA SER A 265 -28.27 16.24 -1.96
C SER A 265 -27.68 17.62 -1.63
N SER A 266 -28.14 18.63 -2.37
CA SER A 266 -27.55 19.96 -2.38
C SER A 266 -28.39 20.97 -1.58
N ALA A 267 -27.70 21.94 -0.96
CA ALA A 267 -28.34 23.05 -0.25
C ALA A 267 -28.75 24.17 -1.21
N TYR A 268 -30.03 24.55 -1.17
CA TYR A 268 -30.59 25.63 -1.98
C TYR A 268 -31.29 26.69 -1.12
N TYR A 269 -31.17 27.95 -1.54
CA TYR A 269 -31.63 29.16 -0.84
C TYR A 269 -32.65 29.88 -1.70
N VAL A 270 -33.58 30.65 -1.11
CA VAL A 270 -34.64 31.31 -1.90
C VAL A 270 -34.05 32.39 -2.79
N ASP A 271 -34.56 32.49 -4.02
CA ASP A 271 -34.29 33.53 -5.01
C ASP A 271 -35.62 34.28 -5.23
N GLY A 272 -35.73 35.46 -4.60
CA GLY A 272 -36.97 36.21 -4.41
C GLY A 272 -37.40 37.06 -5.61
N ASP A 273 -36.46 37.47 -6.48
CA ASP A 273 -36.74 38.31 -7.64
C ASP A 273 -36.24 37.79 -9.00
N GLY A 274 -35.33 36.81 -9.01
CA GLY A 274 -34.95 36.03 -10.18
C GLY A 274 -33.62 36.41 -10.84
N ASP A 275 -32.65 36.95 -10.10
CA ASP A 275 -31.34 37.35 -10.65
C ASP A 275 -30.29 36.21 -10.69
N GLY A 276 -30.45 35.18 -9.85
CA GLY A 276 -29.55 34.03 -9.74
C GLY A 276 -28.78 33.92 -8.42
N TYR A 277 -28.90 34.91 -7.54
CA TYR A 277 -28.44 34.87 -6.16
C TYR A 277 -29.61 34.57 -5.21
N GLY A 278 -29.31 34.27 -3.95
CA GLY A 278 -30.34 33.88 -2.99
C GLY A 278 -29.91 34.01 -1.53
N THR A 279 -30.88 33.90 -0.61
CA THR A 279 -30.65 34.21 0.80
C THR A 279 -31.40 33.29 1.78
N GLY A 280 -31.16 33.51 3.08
CA GLY A 280 -31.95 32.92 4.17
C GLY A 280 -31.59 31.48 4.56
N SER A 281 -32.61 30.65 4.85
CA SER A 281 -32.44 29.27 5.32
C SER A 281 -32.41 28.29 4.16
N ALA A 282 -31.36 27.46 4.11
CA ALA A 282 -31.24 26.38 3.14
C ALA A 282 -32.40 25.38 3.22
N VAL A 283 -32.82 24.90 2.05
CA VAL A 283 -33.59 23.68 1.82
C VAL A 283 -32.66 22.69 1.13
N VAL A 284 -32.45 21.52 1.72
CA VAL A 284 -31.65 20.43 1.14
C VAL A 284 -32.54 19.60 0.21
N SER A 285 -32.05 19.26 -1.00
CA SER A 285 -32.75 18.42 -1.97
C SER A 285 -31.83 17.94 -3.09
N CYS A 286 -32.23 16.89 -3.82
CA CYS A 286 -31.53 16.40 -5.02
C CYS A 286 -31.55 17.35 -6.23
N GLY A 287 -32.34 18.43 -6.20
CA GLY A 287 -32.34 19.42 -7.27
C GLY A 287 -33.02 20.73 -6.87
N ALA A 288 -32.57 21.82 -7.49
CA ALA A 288 -33.00 23.18 -7.16
C ALA A 288 -34.53 23.33 -7.17
N PRO A 289 -35.17 23.61 -6.01
CA PRO A 289 -36.60 23.89 -5.96
C PRO A 289 -36.96 25.13 -6.80
N VAL A 290 -38.18 25.19 -7.33
CA VAL A 290 -38.59 26.32 -8.18
C VAL A 290 -38.65 27.62 -7.37
N GLY A 291 -37.77 28.57 -7.70
CA GLY A 291 -37.56 29.82 -6.94
C GLY A 291 -36.45 29.71 -5.88
N TYR A 292 -35.50 28.81 -6.08
CA TYR A 292 -34.32 28.64 -5.22
C TYR A 292 -33.04 28.44 -6.07
N VAL A 293 -31.89 28.87 -5.54
CA VAL A 293 -30.56 28.76 -6.15
C VAL A 293 -29.53 28.19 -5.17
N SER A 294 -28.34 27.80 -5.64
CA SER A 294 -27.33 27.09 -4.84
C SER A 294 -26.35 27.99 -4.07
N ASN A 295 -26.64 29.28 -3.92
CA ASN A 295 -25.81 30.23 -3.17
C ASN A 295 -26.67 31.00 -2.16
N SER A 296 -26.04 31.49 -1.09
CA SER A 296 -26.69 32.18 0.03
C SER A 296 -26.17 33.61 0.23
N THR A 297 -25.76 34.26 -0.86
CA THR A 297 -24.90 35.44 -0.84
C THR A 297 -25.62 36.74 -1.21
N ASP A 298 -26.94 36.71 -1.37
CA ASP A 298 -27.76 37.91 -1.61
C ASP A 298 -28.07 38.64 -0.29
N CYS A 299 -27.90 39.97 -0.32
CA CYS A 299 -28.16 40.89 0.79
C CYS A 299 -29.48 41.71 0.67
N ASP A 300 -30.15 41.77 -0.48
CA ASP A 300 -31.52 42.31 -0.65
C ASP A 300 -32.32 41.55 -1.75
N ASP A 301 -32.78 40.35 -1.40
CA ASP A 301 -33.68 39.36 -2.06
C ASP A 301 -35.06 39.90 -2.55
N ALA A 302 -35.12 41.19 -2.85
CA ALA A 302 -36.22 41.91 -3.47
C ALA A 302 -35.75 42.97 -4.49
N ASN A 303 -34.45 43.08 -4.76
CA ASN A 303 -33.82 44.04 -5.64
C ASN A 303 -32.54 43.51 -6.32
N GLY A 304 -32.68 42.59 -7.30
CA GLY A 304 -31.62 42.01 -8.15
C GLY A 304 -30.86 42.96 -9.09
N ALA A 305 -30.54 44.15 -8.59
CA ALA A 305 -29.39 44.97 -8.96
C ALA A 305 -28.36 45.05 -7.80
N VAL A 306 -28.65 44.46 -6.64
CA VAL A 306 -27.83 44.38 -5.43
C VAL A 306 -27.51 42.91 -5.18
N ASN A 307 -26.31 42.46 -5.54
CA ASN A 307 -25.85 41.07 -5.42
C ASN A 307 -24.33 40.96 -5.69
N PRO A 308 -23.63 39.89 -5.27
CA PRO A 308 -22.18 39.69 -5.52
C PRO A 308 -21.71 39.53 -6.98
N GLY A 309 -22.59 39.78 -7.97
CA GLY A 309 -22.25 39.93 -9.39
C GLY A 309 -22.54 41.32 -9.95
N ALA A 310 -22.95 42.27 -9.09
CA ALA A 310 -23.18 43.67 -9.43
C ALA A 310 -21.86 44.42 -9.68
N VAL A 311 -21.95 45.74 -9.83
CA VAL A 311 -20.80 46.64 -9.97
C VAL A 311 -21.08 47.84 -9.10
N GLU A 312 -20.27 48.03 -8.06
CA GLU A 312 -20.42 49.13 -7.10
C GLU A 312 -20.46 50.52 -7.75
N LEU A 313 -21.34 51.37 -7.22
CA LEU A 313 -21.60 52.75 -7.64
C LEU A 313 -21.63 53.65 -6.41
N CYS A 314 -21.20 54.92 -6.56
CA CYS A 314 -21.26 55.92 -5.49
C CYS A 314 -22.72 56.37 -5.20
N ASN A 315 -23.56 55.47 -4.67
CA ASN A 315 -25.01 55.61 -4.53
C ASN A 315 -25.53 55.48 -3.07
N SER A 316 -24.67 55.06 -2.14
CA SER A 316 -24.93 54.75 -0.72
C SER A 316 -25.84 53.53 -0.48
N ILE A 317 -25.66 52.52 -1.32
CA ILE A 317 -26.07 51.12 -1.13
C ILE A 317 -24.78 50.28 -1.28
N ASP A 318 -24.68 49.19 -0.53
CA ASP A 318 -23.72 48.09 -0.75
C ASP A 318 -24.24 47.30 -1.97
N ASP A 319 -23.80 47.63 -3.20
CA ASP A 319 -24.40 47.05 -4.41
C ASP A 319 -23.89 45.61 -4.65
N ASP A 320 -22.65 45.26 -4.27
CA ASP A 320 -22.08 43.91 -4.45
C ASP A 320 -22.00 43.02 -3.20
N CYS A 321 -22.67 43.44 -2.12
CA CYS A 321 -22.87 42.69 -0.87
C CYS A 321 -21.57 42.31 -0.13
N ASP A 322 -20.48 43.07 -0.32
CA ASP A 322 -19.18 42.83 0.32
C ASP A 322 -19.10 43.35 1.77
N SER A 323 -20.07 44.19 2.17
CA SER A 323 -20.24 44.86 3.48
C SER A 323 -19.48 46.19 3.70
N GLU A 324 -18.73 46.70 2.72
CA GLU A 324 -18.41 48.13 2.62
C GLU A 324 -19.54 48.89 1.87
N ILE A 325 -19.43 50.21 1.71
CA ILE A 325 -20.43 51.07 1.01
C ILE A 325 -19.71 52.26 0.37
N ASP A 326 -19.99 52.55 -0.90
CA ASP A 326 -19.40 53.66 -1.67
C ASP A 326 -17.85 53.57 -1.72
N GLU A 327 -17.29 52.38 -1.97
CA GLU A 327 -15.84 52.18 -1.90
C GLU A 327 -15.04 52.85 -3.04
N ASP A 328 -13.74 53.09 -2.83
CA ASP A 328 -12.89 53.84 -3.76
C ASP A 328 -12.69 53.15 -5.13
N SER A 329 -13.07 51.87 -5.27
CA SER A 329 -13.10 51.14 -6.55
C SER A 329 -14.35 51.42 -7.40
N ALA A 330 -15.39 52.05 -6.84
CA ALA A 330 -16.70 52.20 -7.46
C ALA A 330 -16.62 52.76 -8.89
N SER A 331 -17.43 52.24 -9.80
CA SER A 331 -17.21 52.43 -11.24
C SER A 331 -17.47 53.85 -11.76
N ASP A 332 -18.06 54.72 -10.93
CA ASP A 332 -18.22 56.16 -11.16
C ASP A 332 -17.49 57.06 -10.13
N ALA A 333 -16.57 56.49 -9.34
CA ALA A 333 -15.70 57.24 -8.43
C ALA A 333 -14.85 58.29 -9.16
N THR A 334 -14.61 59.43 -8.50
CA THR A 334 -13.96 60.60 -9.11
C THR A 334 -12.45 60.57 -8.88
N THR A 335 -11.66 60.89 -9.91
CA THR A 335 -10.22 61.14 -9.77
C THR A 335 -9.97 62.53 -9.21
N TRP A 336 -9.14 62.61 -8.17
CA TRP A 336 -8.66 63.82 -7.51
C TRP A 336 -7.13 63.87 -7.60
N TYR A 337 -6.56 65.07 -7.60
CA TYR A 337 -5.12 65.35 -7.77
C TYR A 337 -4.57 66.03 -6.53
N GLY A 338 -3.36 65.67 -6.08
CA GLY A 338 -2.74 66.23 -4.87
C GLY A 338 -2.55 67.74 -4.96
N ASP A 339 -2.78 68.44 -3.84
CA ASP A 339 -2.58 69.87 -3.61
C ASP A 339 -1.71 69.96 -2.34
N ALA A 340 -0.39 69.83 -2.52
CA ALA A 340 0.55 69.54 -1.44
C ALA A 340 1.18 70.80 -0.79
N ASP A 341 1.17 71.94 -1.49
CA ASP A 341 1.57 73.25 -0.93
C ASP A 341 0.38 74.15 -0.52
N GLY A 342 -0.82 73.94 -1.09
CA GLY A 342 -2.06 74.64 -0.74
C GLY A 342 -2.48 75.78 -1.69
N ASP A 343 -1.95 75.87 -2.91
CA ASP A 343 -2.29 76.90 -3.91
C ASP A 343 -3.68 76.68 -4.58
N THR A 344 -4.20 75.44 -4.59
CA THR A 344 -5.47 74.96 -5.17
C THR A 344 -5.49 74.52 -6.65
N TYR A 345 -4.35 74.47 -7.34
CA TYR A 345 -4.11 73.52 -8.43
C TYR A 345 -3.61 72.19 -7.86
N GLY A 346 -3.08 71.29 -8.70
CA GLY A 346 -2.58 70.01 -8.22
C GLY A 346 -1.94 69.11 -9.27
N ALA A 347 -1.08 68.21 -8.80
CA ALA A 347 -0.23 67.39 -9.66
C ALA A 347 -0.99 66.27 -10.39
N SER A 348 -0.91 66.28 -11.73
CA SER A 348 -1.27 65.15 -12.61
C SER A 348 -0.56 63.82 -12.28
N THR A 349 0.51 63.86 -11.48
CA THR A 349 1.31 62.68 -11.08
C THR A 349 0.93 62.07 -9.73
N PHE A 350 0.11 62.74 -8.91
CA PHE A 350 -0.28 62.27 -7.58
C PHE A 350 -1.80 62.20 -7.44
N THR A 351 -2.39 61.09 -7.89
CA THR A 351 -3.85 60.91 -7.96
C THR A 351 -4.40 60.00 -6.88
N ALA A 352 -5.62 60.32 -6.42
CA ALA A 352 -6.47 59.43 -5.64
C ALA A 352 -7.85 59.32 -6.31
N VAL A 353 -8.40 58.12 -6.42
CA VAL A 353 -9.77 57.89 -6.87
C VAL A 353 -10.65 57.72 -5.62
N SER A 354 -11.78 58.42 -5.54
CA SER A 354 -12.74 58.28 -4.45
C SER A 354 -14.11 58.89 -4.78
N CYS A 355 -15.17 58.34 -4.20
CA CYS A 355 -16.52 58.91 -4.23
C CYS A 355 -16.61 60.31 -3.54
N THR A 356 -15.63 60.70 -2.71
CA THR A 356 -15.62 62.03 -2.06
C THR A 356 -14.23 62.70 -2.08
N GLN A 357 -14.16 64.03 -1.99
CA GLN A 357 -12.90 64.78 -2.05
C GLN A 357 -11.96 64.41 -0.89
N PRO A 358 -10.77 63.83 -1.16
CA PRO A 358 -9.78 63.57 -0.13
C PRO A 358 -9.16 64.87 0.41
N SER A 359 -8.67 64.85 1.65
CA SER A 359 -8.05 66.03 2.27
C SER A 359 -6.66 66.29 1.69
N GLY A 360 -6.44 67.45 1.08
CA GLY A 360 -5.18 67.80 0.38
C GLY A 360 -5.19 67.37 -1.09
N TYR A 361 -6.36 67.31 -1.72
CA TYR A 361 -6.53 67.02 -3.14
C TYR A 361 -7.61 67.94 -3.76
N VAL A 362 -7.44 68.29 -5.03
CA VAL A 362 -8.36 69.08 -5.87
C VAL A 362 -8.83 68.29 -7.10
N ALA A 363 -9.57 68.94 -8.00
CA ALA A 363 -10.24 68.31 -9.16
C ALA A 363 -9.66 68.73 -10.53
N THR A 364 -8.45 69.28 -10.53
CA THR A 364 -7.73 69.86 -11.69
C THR A 364 -6.26 69.45 -11.63
N ASP A 365 -5.67 69.16 -12.78
CA ASP A 365 -4.35 68.54 -12.94
C ASP A 365 -3.32 69.47 -13.63
N ASP A 366 -3.58 70.78 -13.60
CA ASP A 366 -2.90 71.82 -14.36
C ASP A 366 -1.57 72.33 -13.74
N ASP A 367 -1.10 71.75 -12.63
CA ASP A 367 0.11 72.17 -11.90
C ASP A 367 1.42 71.64 -12.53
N CYS A 368 2.49 72.44 -12.49
CA CYS A 368 3.82 72.07 -12.96
C CYS A 368 4.91 71.91 -11.86
N ASP A 369 4.72 72.38 -10.62
CA ASP A 369 5.55 72.02 -9.45
C ASP A 369 4.79 72.16 -8.11
N ASP A 370 3.99 71.14 -7.78
CA ASP A 370 3.18 70.87 -6.55
C ASP A 370 3.98 70.86 -5.22
N LEU A 371 5.12 71.54 -5.17
CA LEU A 371 5.94 71.80 -3.99
C LEU A 371 6.25 73.29 -3.77
N ASP A 372 5.92 74.18 -4.71
CA ASP A 372 6.09 75.64 -4.56
C ASP A 372 4.89 76.45 -5.11
N ALA A 373 4.04 76.92 -4.20
CA ALA A 373 2.84 77.74 -4.41
C ALA A 373 3.06 79.13 -5.07
N ASN A 374 4.18 79.32 -5.77
CA ASN A 374 4.45 80.43 -6.67
C ASN A 374 4.54 79.97 -8.15
N VAL A 375 4.61 78.65 -8.42
CA VAL A 375 4.72 78.03 -9.75
C VAL A 375 3.37 77.42 -10.13
N TYR A 376 2.58 78.13 -10.94
CA TYR A 376 1.23 77.71 -11.32
C TYR A 376 0.75 78.44 -12.59
N PRO A 377 -0.23 77.90 -13.32
CA PRO A 377 -0.79 78.51 -14.53
C PRO A 377 -1.11 80.02 -14.43
N GLY A 378 -0.22 80.86 -14.98
CA GLY A 378 -0.34 82.32 -14.99
C GLY A 378 0.21 83.06 -13.76
N ALA A 379 1.24 82.53 -13.09
CA ALA A 379 2.10 83.28 -12.16
C ALA A 379 2.93 84.39 -12.88
N PRO A 380 3.84 85.12 -12.20
CA PRO A 380 4.64 86.18 -12.82
C PRO A 380 6.17 85.96 -12.73
N GLU A 381 6.77 85.67 -13.90
CA GLU A 381 8.20 85.34 -14.12
C GLU A 381 9.26 86.23 -13.42
N THR A 382 10.36 85.60 -12.99
CA THR A 382 11.59 86.20 -12.45
C THR A 382 12.84 85.62 -13.14
N CYS A 383 13.98 86.35 -13.20
CA CYS A 383 15.19 85.87 -13.88
C CYS A 383 15.95 84.81 -13.04
N ASP A 384 15.35 83.66 -12.73
CA ASP A 384 16.00 82.57 -11.97
C ASP A 384 16.08 81.21 -12.70
N GLY A 385 15.40 81.09 -13.85
CA GLY A 385 15.44 79.90 -14.71
C GLY A 385 14.33 78.86 -14.45
N VAL A 386 13.31 79.20 -13.68
CA VAL A 386 12.05 78.45 -13.54
C VAL A 386 11.04 78.89 -14.63
N ASP A 387 10.00 78.09 -14.85
CA ASP A 387 8.85 78.37 -15.72
C ASP A 387 7.66 78.58 -14.77
N GLU A 388 7.56 79.78 -14.18
CA GLU A 388 6.67 80.03 -13.03
C GLU A 388 5.19 80.05 -13.47
N ASP A 389 4.91 80.53 -14.68
CA ASP A 389 3.55 80.60 -15.26
C ASP A 389 3.07 79.32 -15.98
N CYS A 390 3.93 78.31 -16.10
CA CYS A 390 3.71 77.00 -16.73
C CYS A 390 3.35 77.02 -18.24
N ASP A 391 3.56 78.10 -19.02
CA ASP A 391 3.28 78.10 -20.47
C ASP A 391 4.32 77.35 -21.34
N GLY A 392 5.51 77.07 -20.78
CA GLY A 392 6.61 76.41 -21.46
C GLY A 392 7.73 77.35 -21.95
N THR A 393 7.78 78.60 -21.48
CA THR A 393 8.81 79.60 -21.83
C THR A 393 9.42 80.38 -20.66
N VAL A 394 10.25 79.68 -19.87
CA VAL A 394 11.22 80.21 -18.88
C VAL A 394 11.71 81.64 -19.17
N ASP A 395 11.55 82.51 -18.16
CA ASP A 395 11.99 83.91 -18.08
C ASP A 395 11.29 84.92 -19.05
N ASP A 396 10.26 84.57 -19.87
CA ASP A 396 9.72 85.50 -20.90
C ASP A 396 8.99 86.72 -20.31
N GLY A 397 9.72 87.83 -20.19
CA GLY A 397 9.23 89.08 -19.61
C GLY A 397 9.48 89.21 -18.11
N ALA A 398 10.40 88.41 -17.57
CA ALA A 398 10.90 88.48 -16.20
C ALA A 398 11.12 89.91 -15.67
N VAL A 399 10.84 90.11 -14.39
CA VAL A 399 10.70 91.45 -13.79
C VAL A 399 12.01 92.16 -13.43
N ASP A 400 13.17 91.49 -13.51
CA ASP A 400 14.47 91.96 -13.00
C ASP A 400 15.74 91.69 -13.87
N PRO A 401 15.73 91.93 -15.19
CA PRO A 401 16.90 91.71 -16.07
C PRO A 401 18.11 92.62 -15.78
N SER A 402 19.29 92.16 -16.18
CA SER A 402 20.60 92.82 -16.01
C SER A 402 21.12 93.46 -17.31
N ASP A 403 21.98 94.49 -17.18
CA ASP A 403 22.61 95.18 -18.33
C ASP A 403 23.95 94.55 -18.74
N TYR A 404 24.21 94.44 -20.05
CA TYR A 404 25.43 93.94 -20.68
C TYR A 404 25.92 94.86 -21.81
N TYR A 405 27.23 94.92 -22.04
CA TYR A 405 27.95 95.82 -22.96
C TYR A 405 28.62 95.05 -24.09
N ALA A 406 28.73 95.62 -25.30
CA ALA A 406 29.28 94.91 -26.46
C ALA A 406 30.78 94.62 -26.31
N ASP A 407 31.18 93.39 -26.67
CA ASP A 407 32.56 92.89 -26.75
C ASP A 407 32.84 92.54 -28.23
N ALA A 408 33.70 93.32 -28.88
CA ALA A 408 33.89 93.26 -30.34
C ALA A 408 35.12 92.46 -30.80
N ASP A 409 36.06 92.13 -29.91
CA ASP A 409 37.27 91.35 -30.22
C ASP A 409 37.45 90.05 -29.40
N SER A 410 36.60 89.82 -28.40
CA SER A 410 36.46 88.64 -27.55
C SER A 410 37.49 88.48 -26.42
N ASP A 411 37.88 89.57 -25.77
CA ASP A 411 38.82 89.58 -24.63
C ASP A 411 38.16 89.54 -23.23
N THR A 412 36.83 89.72 -23.18
CA THR A 412 35.91 89.75 -22.02
C THR A 412 35.69 91.09 -21.30
N PHE A 413 36.29 92.19 -21.76
CA PHE A 413 35.86 93.56 -21.46
C PHE A 413 34.97 94.10 -22.61
N GLY A 414 34.36 95.29 -22.47
CA GLY A 414 33.44 95.80 -23.50
C GLY A 414 33.11 97.30 -23.46
N ASP A 415 32.57 97.81 -24.57
CA ASP A 415 32.24 99.23 -24.75
C ASP A 415 30.97 99.65 -23.99
N ALA A 416 31.18 100.38 -22.89
CA ALA A 416 30.17 101.10 -22.10
C ALA A 416 29.17 101.96 -22.93
N SER A 417 29.45 102.25 -24.20
CA SER A 417 28.57 103.01 -25.10
C SER A 417 27.51 102.16 -25.83
N ILE A 418 27.59 100.83 -25.78
CA ILE A 418 26.68 99.90 -26.50
C ILE A 418 26.12 98.83 -25.54
N ALA A 419 24.97 99.11 -24.90
CA ALA A 419 24.37 98.23 -23.89
C ALA A 419 23.01 97.62 -24.29
N VAL A 420 22.67 96.48 -23.69
CA VAL A 420 21.41 95.73 -23.80
C VAL A 420 21.02 95.13 -22.43
N SER A 421 19.72 94.99 -22.14
CA SER A 421 19.21 94.41 -20.88
C SER A 421 18.56 93.05 -21.14
N ASP A 422 18.94 92.01 -20.39
CA ASP A 422 18.55 90.59 -20.58
C ASP A 422 18.73 89.80 -19.25
N CYS A 423 18.20 88.57 -19.11
CA CYS A 423 18.51 87.72 -17.95
C CYS A 423 19.90 87.06 -18.07
N SER A 424 20.46 86.94 -19.28
CA SER A 424 21.80 86.38 -19.51
C SER A 424 22.57 87.11 -20.61
N ALA A 425 23.91 87.08 -20.57
CA ALA A 425 24.77 87.84 -21.48
C ALA A 425 24.57 87.44 -22.96
N PRO A 426 24.06 88.35 -23.84
CA PRO A 426 23.86 88.02 -25.25
C PRO A 426 25.18 87.79 -25.99
N VAL A 427 25.17 86.97 -27.04
CA VAL A 427 26.40 86.61 -27.78
C VAL A 427 27.08 87.86 -28.39
N GLY A 428 28.30 88.14 -27.94
CA GLY A 428 29.05 89.37 -28.27
C GLY A 428 28.82 90.52 -27.29
N TYR A 429 28.36 90.23 -26.08
CA TYR A 429 28.21 91.17 -24.97
C TYR A 429 28.72 90.55 -23.66
N VAL A 430 29.22 91.39 -22.75
CA VAL A 430 29.80 91.04 -21.44
C VAL A 430 29.32 92.00 -20.36
N ALA A 431 29.62 91.72 -19.08
CA ALA A 431 29.13 92.52 -17.94
C ALA A 431 30.09 93.63 -17.48
N ASP A 432 31.33 93.66 -17.98
CA ASP A 432 32.35 94.65 -17.62
C ASP A 432 32.40 95.78 -18.68
N ASP A 433 32.54 97.03 -18.24
CA ASP A 433 32.44 98.24 -19.08
C ASP A 433 33.77 99.03 -19.19
N THR A 434 34.90 98.39 -18.84
CA THR A 434 36.17 99.07 -18.56
C THR A 434 37.26 99.00 -19.63
N ASP A 435 36.96 98.49 -20.82
CA ASP A 435 37.91 98.40 -21.96
C ASP A 435 38.47 99.78 -22.37
N CYS A 436 39.74 99.84 -22.78
CA CYS A 436 40.39 101.04 -23.30
C CYS A 436 40.64 101.05 -24.84
N ASP A 437 40.55 99.91 -25.56
CA ASP A 437 40.40 99.81 -27.04
C ASP A 437 39.79 98.44 -27.46
N ASP A 438 38.43 98.39 -27.55
CA ASP A 438 37.51 97.32 -28.02
C ASP A 438 37.76 96.84 -29.48
N THR A 439 39.03 96.82 -29.90
CA THR A 439 39.51 96.28 -31.18
C THR A 439 40.89 95.60 -31.10
N GLU A 440 41.57 95.58 -29.95
CA GLU A 440 42.87 94.90 -29.75
C GLU A 440 43.03 94.21 -28.36
N ALA A 441 42.41 93.02 -28.21
CA ALA A 441 42.37 91.99 -27.14
C ALA A 441 43.65 91.60 -26.36
N GLY A 442 44.63 92.50 -26.25
CA GLY A 442 45.75 92.45 -25.32
C GLY A 442 45.96 93.79 -24.60
N VAL A 443 44.98 94.70 -24.67
CA VAL A 443 45.03 96.08 -24.16
C VAL A 443 43.84 96.29 -23.22
N TYR A 444 43.91 95.69 -22.03
CA TYR A 444 42.80 95.63 -21.07
C TYR A 444 43.26 95.84 -19.62
N PRO A 445 42.38 96.30 -18.71
CA PRO A 445 42.72 96.54 -17.31
C PRO A 445 43.38 95.33 -16.60
N GLY A 446 44.68 95.42 -16.34
CA GLY A 446 45.44 94.37 -15.64
C GLY A 446 46.04 93.26 -16.52
N ALA A 447 46.30 93.52 -17.80
CA ALA A 447 47.23 92.71 -18.60
C ALA A 447 48.66 92.67 -17.99
N MET A 448 49.59 91.93 -18.62
CA MET A 448 50.97 91.77 -18.11
C MET A 448 52.03 92.31 -19.07
N GLU A 449 52.63 93.44 -18.67
CA GLU A 449 53.76 94.11 -19.30
C GLU A 449 54.79 93.17 -19.98
N THR A 450 54.78 93.19 -21.32
CA THR A 450 55.89 92.69 -22.13
C THR A 450 56.89 93.79 -22.45
N CYS A 451 58.17 93.44 -22.55
CA CYS A 451 59.26 94.43 -22.70
C CYS A 451 59.44 94.88 -24.16
N ASP A 452 58.38 95.43 -24.74
CA ASP A 452 58.31 95.95 -26.11
C ASP A 452 57.55 97.28 -26.28
N GLY A 453 56.78 97.71 -25.27
CA GLY A 453 56.49 99.13 -25.04
C GLY A 453 55.16 99.67 -25.57
N VAL A 454 54.09 98.89 -25.39
CA VAL A 454 52.69 99.37 -25.41
C VAL A 454 52.32 99.75 -23.95
N ASP A 455 51.04 99.91 -23.61
CA ASP A 455 50.49 100.29 -22.30
C ASP A 455 49.38 99.27 -21.98
N GLU A 456 49.76 97.98 -22.02
CA GLU A 456 48.85 96.83 -22.14
C GLU A 456 47.83 96.74 -21.00
N ASP A 457 48.18 97.15 -19.78
CA ASP A 457 47.31 97.02 -18.60
C ASP A 457 46.33 98.20 -18.37
N CYS A 458 46.31 99.17 -19.31
CA CYS A 458 45.56 100.43 -19.26
C CYS A 458 45.84 101.34 -18.02
N ASP A 459 46.88 101.12 -17.19
CA ASP A 459 47.19 101.97 -16.02
C ASP A 459 47.89 103.29 -16.38
N GLY A 460 48.62 103.32 -17.51
CA GLY A 460 49.37 104.48 -18.00
C GLY A 460 50.88 104.44 -17.80
N VAL A 461 51.49 103.30 -17.45
CA VAL A 461 52.92 103.16 -17.05
C VAL A 461 53.63 101.93 -17.62
N VAL A 462 54.15 102.10 -18.84
CA VAL A 462 54.98 101.14 -19.60
C VAL A 462 56.25 100.60 -18.89
N ASP A 463 56.52 99.29 -19.05
CA ASP A 463 57.74 98.49 -18.79
C ASP A 463 58.10 98.08 -17.33
N ASP A 464 57.22 98.17 -16.30
CA ASP A 464 57.68 98.17 -14.88
C ASP A 464 57.87 96.81 -14.13
N SER A 465 57.66 95.62 -14.72
CA SER A 465 57.56 94.33 -13.95
C SER A 465 58.33 93.08 -14.47
N VAL A 466 59.61 92.86 -14.10
CA VAL A 466 60.40 91.64 -14.47
C VAL A 466 61.32 91.10 -13.34
N SER A 467 61.49 89.76 -13.21
CA SER A 467 61.93 89.05 -11.98
C SER A 467 63.28 88.26 -12.01
N VAL A 468 63.69 87.66 -10.87
CA VAL A 468 65.04 87.05 -10.58
C VAL A 468 64.94 85.82 -9.64
N TYR A 469 65.82 84.80 -9.74
CA TYR A 469 65.75 83.49 -9.01
C TYR A 469 66.94 83.16 -8.07
N THR A 470 66.92 81.99 -7.39
CA THR A 470 67.93 81.50 -6.38
C THR A 470 68.24 79.99 -6.56
N TRP A 471 69.44 79.54 -6.14
CA TRP A 471 70.05 78.22 -6.41
C TRP A 471 70.98 77.74 -5.26
N TYR A 472 71.18 76.43 -5.07
CA TYR A 472 71.91 75.78 -3.95
C TYR A 472 73.11 74.93 -4.42
N ALA A 473 74.10 74.66 -3.57
CA ALA A 473 75.32 73.93 -3.96
C ALA A 473 75.18 72.39 -3.82
N ASP A 474 75.85 71.67 -4.72
CA ASP A 474 75.86 70.21 -4.87
C ASP A 474 77.35 69.77 -4.93
N ALA A 475 77.82 69.00 -3.95
CA ALA A 475 79.26 68.73 -3.76
C ALA A 475 79.72 67.33 -4.21
N ASP A 476 78.88 66.30 -4.14
CA ASP A 476 79.22 64.93 -4.56
C ASP A 476 78.56 64.46 -5.87
N LEU A 477 77.64 65.27 -6.42
CA LEU A 477 77.05 65.19 -7.76
C LEU A 477 75.93 64.17 -7.94
N ASP A 478 75.11 63.94 -6.90
CA ASP A 478 73.86 63.16 -7.02
C ASP A 478 72.66 63.96 -7.59
N GLY A 479 72.64 65.28 -7.40
CA GLY A 479 71.61 66.21 -7.90
C GLY A 479 70.75 66.90 -6.83
N TYR A 480 70.89 66.51 -5.56
CA TYR A 480 70.42 67.26 -4.40
C TYR A 480 71.50 68.26 -3.95
N GLY A 481 71.26 69.03 -2.89
CA GLY A 481 72.20 70.09 -2.49
C GLY A 481 72.02 70.58 -1.06
N ASP A 482 73.11 71.12 -0.50
CA ASP A 482 73.22 71.60 0.87
C ASP A 482 72.34 72.85 1.10
N PRO A 483 71.28 72.78 1.94
CA PRO A 483 70.46 73.95 2.29
C PRO A 483 71.23 75.08 2.97
N ALA A 484 72.45 74.85 3.46
CA ALA A 484 73.29 75.88 4.06
C ALA A 484 74.05 76.77 3.04
N VAL A 485 74.03 76.46 1.72
CA VAL A 485 74.88 77.14 0.71
C VAL A 485 74.12 77.51 -0.58
N SER A 486 73.80 78.80 -0.78
CA SER A 486 72.99 79.27 -1.92
C SER A 486 73.37 80.66 -2.52
N THR A 487 72.81 80.99 -3.70
CA THR A 487 73.10 82.22 -4.50
C THR A 487 71.97 82.60 -5.47
N SER A 488 71.91 83.87 -5.96
CA SER A 488 70.77 84.39 -6.76
C SER A 488 71.13 85.01 -8.12
N SER A 489 70.30 84.77 -9.15
CA SER A 489 70.45 85.20 -10.54
C SER A 489 69.17 84.93 -11.35
N CYS A 490 68.88 85.71 -12.40
CA CYS A 490 67.79 85.44 -13.35
C CYS A 490 68.12 84.32 -14.38
N ALA A 491 69.31 83.70 -14.28
CA ALA A 491 69.70 82.51 -15.03
C ALA A 491 70.64 81.61 -14.20
N LEU A 492 70.57 80.29 -14.43
CA LEU A 492 71.25 79.22 -13.70
C LEU A 492 72.79 79.38 -13.60
N PRO A 493 73.38 79.42 -12.38
CA PRO A 493 74.81 79.25 -12.13
C PRO A 493 75.30 77.81 -12.36
N ALA A 494 76.61 77.61 -12.52
CA ALA A 494 77.20 76.28 -12.71
C ALA A 494 77.75 75.70 -11.39
N GLY A 495 77.51 74.40 -11.14
CA GLY A 495 77.84 73.73 -9.87
C GLY A 495 76.84 74.05 -8.75
N TYR A 496 75.61 74.37 -9.14
CA TYR A 496 74.48 74.64 -8.26
C TYR A 496 73.22 73.99 -8.85
N VAL A 497 72.34 73.47 -7.99
CA VAL A 497 71.04 72.86 -8.30
C VAL A 497 69.89 73.72 -7.74
N ALA A 498 68.65 73.27 -7.90
CA ALA A 498 67.46 73.94 -7.37
C ALA A 498 66.92 73.34 -6.06
N SER A 499 67.34 72.10 -5.71
CA SER A 499 66.91 71.41 -4.48
C SER A 499 67.84 71.73 -3.31
N ASP A 500 67.28 71.74 -2.11
CA ASP A 500 67.95 72.08 -0.84
C ASP A 500 67.69 71.05 0.26
N THR A 501 67.68 69.78 -0.14
CA THR A 501 67.08 68.66 0.60
C THR A 501 68.07 67.57 1.01
N ASP A 502 69.37 67.76 0.78
CA ASP A 502 70.38 66.76 1.15
C ASP A 502 70.69 66.81 2.65
N CYS A 503 70.72 65.65 3.33
CA CYS A 503 71.11 65.54 4.73
C CYS A 503 72.59 65.19 4.96
N ASN A 504 73.33 64.81 3.90
CA ASN A 504 74.75 64.44 3.94
C ASN A 504 75.48 64.63 2.58
N ASP A 505 75.68 65.90 2.17
CA ASP A 505 76.44 66.44 0.99
C ASP A 505 77.94 66.04 0.94
N ALA A 506 78.19 64.74 1.09
CA ALA A 506 79.48 64.08 1.18
C ALA A 506 79.40 62.55 0.96
N ASP A 507 78.22 61.94 0.94
CA ASP A 507 78.02 60.51 0.71
C ASP A 507 76.70 60.19 -0.02
N ALA A 508 76.72 60.30 -1.36
CA ALA A 508 75.65 60.02 -2.36
C ALA A 508 74.92 58.64 -2.30
N THR A 509 74.95 57.94 -1.16
CA THR A 509 74.02 56.86 -0.82
C THR A 509 73.08 57.22 0.33
N ILE A 510 73.16 58.44 0.89
CA ILE A 510 72.30 58.96 1.96
C ILE A 510 71.67 60.27 1.46
N ASN A 511 70.47 60.18 0.89
CA ASN A 511 69.74 61.30 0.27
C ASN A 511 68.24 60.96 0.13
N PRO A 512 67.34 61.94 -0.14
CA PRO A 512 65.90 61.72 -0.31
C PRO A 512 65.41 60.82 -1.47
N ALA A 513 66.29 60.01 -2.05
CA ALA A 513 65.99 58.97 -3.04
C ALA A 513 66.79 57.67 -2.79
N ALA A 514 67.34 57.49 -1.59
CA ALA A 514 68.00 56.26 -1.15
C ALA A 514 66.98 55.13 -0.87
N THR A 515 67.40 54.06 -0.19
CA THR A 515 66.52 52.93 0.14
C THR A 515 67.05 52.19 1.36
N GLU A 516 66.25 52.17 2.43
CA GLU A 516 66.54 51.60 3.75
C GLU A 516 66.98 50.13 3.75
N THR A 517 67.77 49.74 4.76
CA THR A 517 68.16 48.35 5.02
C THR A 517 68.07 48.00 6.52
N CYS A 518 67.46 46.86 6.90
CA CYS A 518 67.11 46.50 8.30
C CYS A 518 68.37 46.36 9.21
N ASP A 519 68.86 47.48 9.74
CA ASP A 519 70.21 47.73 10.29
C ASP A 519 70.20 48.82 11.40
N GLY A 520 69.29 49.80 11.31
CA GLY A 520 69.12 50.89 12.27
C GLY A 520 69.78 52.23 11.87
N VAL A 521 70.00 52.44 10.58
CA VAL A 521 70.40 53.72 9.96
C VAL A 521 69.20 54.31 9.20
N ASP A 522 69.23 55.62 8.97
CA ASP A 522 68.28 56.42 8.20
C ASP A 522 69.03 56.82 6.92
N GLU A 523 68.72 56.12 5.82
CA GLU A 523 69.36 56.29 4.51
C GLU A 523 68.64 57.34 3.66
N ASP A 524 67.31 57.42 3.71
CA ASP A 524 66.52 58.33 2.85
C ASP A 524 66.24 59.74 3.44
N CYS A 525 66.81 60.05 4.60
CA CYS A 525 66.73 61.36 5.27
C CYS A 525 65.33 61.75 5.81
N ASP A 526 64.31 60.86 5.83
CA ASP A 526 62.96 61.21 6.30
C ASP A 526 62.83 61.35 7.84
N THR A 527 63.86 60.92 8.59
CA THR A 527 63.97 60.83 10.06
C THR A 527 63.47 59.53 10.73
N VAL A 528 63.17 58.48 9.95
CA VAL A 528 62.67 57.16 10.42
C VAL A 528 63.51 56.00 9.84
N ALA A 529 64.59 55.67 10.52
CA ALA A 529 65.41 54.48 10.24
C ALA A 529 64.59 53.18 10.13
N ASP A 530 64.92 52.35 9.14
CA ASP A 530 64.32 51.05 8.81
C ASP A 530 62.85 51.07 8.29
N ASP A 531 62.31 52.18 7.77
CA ASP A 531 60.97 52.18 7.13
C ASP A 531 60.97 51.56 5.71
N GLY A 532 59.79 51.33 5.13
CA GLY A 532 59.60 50.80 3.77
C GLY A 532 60.00 49.32 3.56
N LEU A 533 60.61 48.69 4.56
CA LEU A 533 61.10 47.31 4.50
C LEU A 533 59.97 46.27 4.62
N THR A 534 60.06 45.20 3.81
CA THR A 534 59.07 44.11 3.82
C THR A 534 59.15 43.30 5.11
N THR A 535 58.18 43.54 5.99
CA THR A 535 57.92 42.73 7.17
C THR A 535 57.09 41.49 6.83
N TYR A 536 57.27 40.43 7.61
CA TYR A 536 56.50 39.18 7.50
C TYR A 536 55.59 39.03 8.72
N ALA A 537 54.41 38.45 8.50
CA ALA A 537 53.56 37.97 9.58
C ALA A 537 54.09 36.64 10.12
N TRP A 538 54.04 36.49 11.43
CA TRP A 538 54.41 35.29 12.17
C TRP A 538 53.26 34.96 13.12
N TYR A 539 52.99 33.68 13.32
CA TYR A 539 51.82 33.14 14.05
C TYR A 539 52.30 32.36 15.26
N LEU A 540 51.62 32.47 16.41
CA LEU A 540 51.94 31.69 17.61
C LEU A 540 51.76 30.19 17.33
N ASP A 541 52.52 29.34 18.01
CA ASP A 541 52.53 27.87 17.88
C ASP A 541 52.62 27.30 19.32
N ASP A 542 51.48 27.13 20.02
CA ASP A 542 51.46 26.78 21.47
C ASP A 542 51.57 25.26 21.74
N ASP A 543 51.19 24.40 20.78
CA ASP A 543 51.30 22.94 20.91
C ASP A 543 52.51 22.29 20.20
N GLY A 544 53.10 22.95 19.19
CA GLY A 544 54.38 22.59 18.58
C GLY A 544 54.32 21.84 17.25
N ASP A 545 53.21 21.85 16.52
CA ASP A 545 53.04 21.11 15.26
C ASP A 545 53.68 21.78 14.02
N SER A 546 54.00 23.08 14.12
CA SER A 546 54.58 23.99 13.10
C SER A 546 53.61 24.72 12.17
N TYR A 547 52.30 24.63 12.39
CA TYR A 547 51.31 25.64 12.02
C TYR A 547 51.09 26.62 13.20
N GLY A 548 50.08 27.48 13.13
CA GLY A 548 49.83 28.46 14.19
C GLY A 548 48.60 29.35 13.99
N ASP A 549 48.01 29.76 15.12
CA ASP A 549 46.75 30.52 15.20
C ASP A 549 46.76 31.81 14.33
N PRO A 550 45.91 31.89 13.29
CA PRO A 550 45.71 33.10 12.49
C PRO A 550 45.35 34.36 13.31
N ALA A 551 44.71 34.21 14.47
CA ALA A 551 44.32 35.31 15.35
C ALA A 551 45.45 35.77 16.31
N ALA A 552 46.48 34.96 16.57
CA ALA A 552 47.62 35.27 17.43
C ALA A 552 48.89 35.64 16.65
N SER A 553 48.77 36.57 15.70
CA SER A 553 49.86 36.97 14.80
C SER A 553 50.60 38.26 15.20
N THR A 554 51.85 38.39 14.73
CA THR A 554 52.72 39.57 14.90
C THR A 554 53.58 39.83 13.65
N VAL A 555 54.03 41.06 13.45
CA VAL A 555 54.64 41.52 12.17
C VAL A 555 56.04 42.07 12.42
N ASN A 556 57.06 41.56 11.70
CA ASN A 556 58.48 41.91 11.93
C ASN A 556 59.38 41.60 10.71
N CYS A 557 60.55 42.26 10.58
CA CYS A 557 61.56 41.96 9.54
C CYS A 557 62.29 40.61 9.79
N ALA A 558 62.16 40.03 11.00
CA ALA A 558 62.68 38.70 11.35
C ALA A 558 61.78 37.95 12.37
N ALA A 559 61.90 36.62 12.40
CA ALA A 559 61.08 35.73 13.24
C ALA A 559 61.23 35.99 14.75
N PRO A 560 60.11 36.09 15.50
CA PRO A 560 60.08 35.94 16.96
C PRO A 560 60.50 34.53 17.41
N ALA A 561 60.64 34.33 18.72
CA ALA A 561 60.73 33.00 19.32
C ALA A 561 59.31 32.48 19.61
N ASP A 562 59.11 31.17 19.44
CA ASP A 562 57.84 30.46 19.67
C ASP A 562 56.71 30.92 18.70
N TYR A 563 57.08 31.35 17.49
CA TYR A 563 56.17 31.72 16.39
C TYR A 563 56.68 31.13 15.05
N VAL A 564 55.77 30.74 14.17
CA VAL A 564 56.04 30.18 12.83
C VAL A 564 55.56 31.08 11.69
N ALA A 565 55.90 30.72 10.45
CA ALA A 565 55.48 31.44 9.24
C ALA A 565 54.25 30.81 8.53
N ALA A 566 53.78 29.66 9.00
CA ALA A 566 52.63 28.96 8.44
C ALA A 566 51.39 29.27 9.30
N SER A 567 50.52 30.14 8.81
CA SER A 567 49.16 30.31 9.33
C SER A 567 48.25 29.18 8.84
N GLY A 568 47.24 28.85 9.62
CA GLY A 568 46.10 28.05 9.15
C GLY A 568 45.61 27.01 10.13
N ASP A 569 46.25 26.92 11.30
CA ASP A 569 45.74 26.13 12.42
C ASP A 569 44.35 26.65 12.83
N CYS A 570 43.38 25.75 12.92
CA CYS A 570 42.01 26.05 13.35
C CYS A 570 41.74 25.66 14.82
N ASN A 571 42.70 25.03 15.51
CA ASN A 571 42.67 24.69 16.93
C ASN A 571 44.10 24.53 17.51
N ASP A 572 44.81 25.65 17.71
CA ASP A 572 46.20 25.89 18.21
C ASP A 572 46.53 25.32 19.62
N ALA A 573 45.78 24.31 20.06
CA ALA A 573 45.93 23.57 21.30
C ALA A 573 45.77 22.04 21.13
N ASP A 574 45.59 21.53 19.90
CA ASP A 574 45.56 20.10 19.58
C ASP A 574 46.15 19.78 18.20
N ALA A 575 47.48 19.59 18.17
CA ALA A 575 48.40 19.14 17.10
C ALA A 575 47.98 17.94 16.21
N ALA A 576 46.73 17.50 16.28
CA ALA A 576 46.08 16.61 15.34
C ALA A 576 45.22 17.35 14.29
N ILE A 577 44.90 18.62 14.51
CA ILE A 577 43.99 19.45 13.68
C ILE A 577 44.80 20.60 13.06
N ASN A 578 45.23 20.45 11.81
CA ASN A 578 46.05 21.43 11.10
C ASN A 578 46.07 21.18 9.57
N PRO A 579 46.47 22.16 8.73
CA PRO A 579 46.57 22.02 7.26
C PRO A 579 47.59 21.00 6.68
N ALA A 580 47.99 19.98 7.44
CA ALA A 580 48.64 18.75 6.96
C ALA A 580 48.19 17.49 7.73
N ALA A 581 47.06 17.55 8.45
CA ALA A 581 46.36 16.42 9.03
C ALA A 581 45.75 15.50 7.94
N ALA A 582 44.88 14.58 8.34
CA ALA A 582 44.17 13.71 7.42
C ALA A 582 42.84 13.24 8.02
N GLU A 583 41.75 13.69 7.40
CA GLU A 583 40.35 13.49 7.81
C GLU A 583 40.01 12.08 8.34
N THR A 584 39.15 12.06 9.36
CA THR A 584 38.53 10.85 9.91
C THR A 584 37.03 11.04 10.10
N CYS A 585 36.23 10.09 9.56
CA CYS A 585 34.76 10.11 9.48
C CYS A 585 34.05 10.23 10.86
N ASP A 586 34.07 11.41 11.47
CA ASP A 586 33.49 11.70 12.79
C ASP A 586 32.85 13.10 12.93
N GLY A 587 33.01 13.97 11.91
CA GLY A 587 32.36 15.27 11.83
C GLY A 587 33.20 16.46 12.31
N VAL A 588 34.51 16.29 12.45
CA VAL A 588 35.51 17.35 12.65
C VAL A 588 36.17 17.70 11.31
N ASP A 589 36.63 18.94 11.18
CA ASP A 589 37.46 19.45 10.08
C ASP A 589 38.91 19.34 10.54
N GLU A 590 39.60 18.26 10.16
CA GLU A 590 40.95 17.94 10.66
C GLU A 590 42.03 18.72 9.90
N ASP A 591 41.91 18.86 8.57
CA ASP A 591 42.87 19.59 7.74
C ASP A 591 42.58 21.09 7.54
N CYS A 592 41.56 21.61 8.24
CA CYS A 592 41.18 23.02 8.31
C CYS A 592 40.85 23.67 6.95
N ASP A 593 40.51 22.89 5.91
CA ASP A 593 40.14 23.42 4.58
C ASP A 593 38.68 23.92 4.47
N THR A 594 37.89 23.69 5.53
CA THR A 594 36.45 23.95 5.67
C THR A 594 35.50 22.89 5.07
N VAL A 595 36.02 21.74 4.64
CA VAL A 595 35.24 20.59 4.12
C VAL A 595 35.43 19.33 4.98
N VAL A 596 34.77 19.32 6.14
CA VAL A 596 34.59 18.17 7.05
C VAL A 596 34.44 16.83 6.30
N ASP A 597 35.26 15.85 6.66
CA ASP A 597 35.25 14.45 6.19
C ASP A 597 35.64 14.22 4.70
N ASP A 598 36.28 15.16 3.98
CA ASP A 598 36.70 14.95 2.56
C ASP A 598 37.88 13.96 2.39
N GLY A 599 38.17 13.56 1.15
CA GLY A 599 39.25 12.64 0.79
C GLY A 599 39.02 11.18 1.20
N LEU A 600 37.99 10.92 2.00
CA LEU A 600 37.62 9.60 2.51
C LEU A 600 36.94 8.72 1.45
N ALA A 601 37.03 7.40 1.66
CA ALA A 601 36.40 6.41 0.79
C ALA A 601 34.89 6.32 1.10
N THR A 602 34.09 7.11 0.40
CA THR A 602 32.62 7.07 0.48
C THR A 602 32.05 5.83 -0.19
N TYR A 603 30.89 5.39 0.31
CA TYR A 603 30.07 4.35 -0.28
C TYR A 603 28.74 4.95 -0.74
N THR A 604 28.16 4.39 -1.80
CA THR A 604 26.78 4.67 -2.17
C THR A 604 25.87 3.80 -1.31
N TRP A 605 24.92 4.46 -0.66
CA TRP A 605 23.83 3.86 0.11
C TRP A 605 22.51 4.22 -0.56
N TYR A 606 21.50 3.39 -0.42
CA TYR A 606 20.20 3.54 -1.08
C TYR A 606 19.14 3.71 -0.01
N PHE A 607 18.16 4.60 -0.23
CA PHE A 607 17.08 4.82 0.74
C PHE A 607 16.29 3.52 0.91
N ASP A 608 15.77 3.30 2.11
CA ASP A 608 15.06 2.10 2.56
C ASP A 608 13.79 2.59 3.24
N ALA A 609 12.67 2.66 2.49
CA ALA A 609 11.48 3.39 2.93
C ALA A 609 10.47 2.52 3.71
N ASP A 610 10.43 1.21 3.44
CA ASP A 610 9.56 0.24 4.12
C ASP A 610 10.27 -0.55 5.24
N LEU A 611 11.61 -0.50 5.30
CA LEU A 611 12.49 -1.06 6.33
C LEU A 611 12.80 -2.57 6.21
N ASP A 612 12.77 -3.13 4.99
CA ASP A 612 13.06 -4.55 4.72
C ASP A 612 14.57 -4.91 4.66
N SER A 613 15.45 -3.92 4.48
CA SER A 613 16.92 -3.97 4.28
C SER A 613 17.47 -4.02 2.83
N PHE A 614 16.62 -3.88 1.83
CA PHE A 614 16.92 -3.44 0.47
C PHE A 614 16.60 -1.94 0.32
N GLY A 615 16.56 -1.43 -0.92
CA GLY A 615 16.43 0.03 -1.11
C GLY A 615 16.58 0.54 -2.55
N ASP A 616 15.87 1.62 -2.84
CA ASP A 616 15.72 2.19 -4.19
C ASP A 616 17.05 2.62 -4.84
N SER A 617 17.35 2.00 -5.98
CA SER A 617 18.46 2.33 -6.87
C SER A 617 18.47 3.79 -7.38
N ALA A 618 17.33 4.49 -7.39
CA ALA A 618 17.20 5.88 -7.84
C ALA A 618 17.37 6.92 -6.71
N VAL A 619 17.01 6.61 -5.45
CA VAL A 619 17.24 7.48 -4.27
C VAL A 619 18.50 7.05 -3.51
N SER A 620 19.66 7.39 -4.08
CA SER A 620 20.96 7.09 -3.46
C SER A 620 21.61 8.28 -2.75
N SER A 621 22.27 8.03 -1.62
CA SER A 621 23.13 8.96 -0.88
C SER A 621 24.58 8.46 -0.84
N VAL A 622 25.55 9.37 -0.73
CA VAL A 622 26.99 9.04 -0.77
C VAL A 622 27.64 9.51 0.52
N SER A 623 28.20 8.58 1.30
CA SER A 623 28.71 8.86 2.66
C SER A 623 29.81 7.87 3.09
N CYS A 624 30.72 8.31 3.98
CA CYS A 624 31.72 7.45 4.62
C CYS A 624 31.14 6.51 5.70
N SER A 625 29.90 6.77 6.16
CA SER A 625 29.15 5.95 7.11
C SER A 625 27.68 5.77 6.69
N VAL A 626 26.98 4.76 7.22
CA VAL A 626 25.58 4.45 6.87
C VAL A 626 24.66 5.62 7.27
N PRO A 627 23.96 6.28 6.34
CA PRO A 627 22.95 7.28 6.68
C PRO A 627 21.73 6.63 7.36
N ALA A 628 21.01 7.37 8.20
CA ALA A 628 19.80 6.85 8.84
C ALA A 628 18.67 6.67 7.80
N GLY A 629 18.11 5.46 7.71
CA GLY A 629 17.11 5.10 6.69
C GLY A 629 17.71 4.77 5.32
N TYR A 630 18.96 4.30 5.28
CA TYR A 630 19.65 3.89 4.04
C TYR A 630 20.43 2.59 4.25
N VAL A 631 20.55 1.78 3.20
CA VAL A 631 21.23 0.47 3.19
C VAL A 631 22.24 0.31 2.05
N GLY A 632 22.92 -0.84 2.03
CA GLY A 632 23.98 -1.18 1.07
C GLY A 632 23.54 -1.91 -0.22
N PRO A 633 22.53 -2.79 -0.21
CA PRO A 633 21.90 -3.28 -1.44
C PRO A 633 21.21 -2.15 -2.21
N SER A 634 21.00 -2.36 -3.52
CA SER A 634 20.39 -1.39 -4.45
C SER A 634 19.45 -2.08 -5.43
N THR A 635 18.88 -3.19 -4.97
CA THR A 635 18.28 -4.25 -5.80
C THR A 635 16.81 -4.43 -5.49
N ASP A 636 16.22 -3.45 -4.85
CA ASP A 636 14.79 -3.32 -4.69
C ASP A 636 14.10 -3.11 -6.05
N CYS A 637 12.85 -3.57 -6.17
CA CYS A 637 12.00 -3.29 -7.30
C CYS A 637 10.66 -2.61 -6.95
N ASP A 638 10.26 -2.55 -5.67
CA ASP A 638 9.25 -1.62 -5.15
C ASP A 638 9.54 -1.24 -3.69
N ASP A 639 10.37 -0.20 -3.50
CA ASP A 639 10.80 0.44 -2.24
C ASP A 639 9.64 0.98 -1.36
N THR A 640 8.39 0.57 -1.62
CA THR A 640 7.21 0.89 -0.83
C THR A 640 6.46 -0.35 -0.29
N ASP A 641 6.87 -1.56 -0.65
CA ASP A 641 6.29 -2.82 -0.15
C ASP A 641 7.38 -3.87 0.18
N ALA A 642 7.65 -4.02 1.49
CA ALA A 642 8.59 -4.97 2.09
C ALA A 642 8.34 -6.47 1.80
N SER A 643 7.39 -6.81 0.93
CA SER A 643 7.19 -8.16 0.38
C SER A 643 7.76 -8.36 -1.04
N ILE A 644 8.24 -7.30 -1.70
CA ILE A 644 8.74 -7.30 -3.09
C ILE A 644 10.24 -6.96 -3.09
N ASN A 645 11.09 -7.97 -2.85
CA ASN A 645 12.54 -7.81 -2.74
C ASN A 645 13.33 -9.10 -3.09
N PRO A 646 14.65 -9.03 -3.39
CA PRO A 646 15.49 -10.19 -3.71
C PRO A 646 15.73 -11.26 -2.63
N ALA A 647 14.96 -11.26 -1.55
CA ALA A 647 14.87 -12.34 -0.57
C ALA A 647 13.43 -12.82 -0.30
N ALA A 648 12.45 -12.31 -1.05
CA ALA A 648 11.05 -12.72 -1.04
C ALA A 648 10.87 -14.14 -1.63
N THR A 649 9.63 -14.52 -1.92
CA THR A 649 9.29 -15.82 -2.51
C THR A 649 8.03 -15.67 -3.36
N GLU A 650 8.14 -16.05 -4.63
CA GLU A 650 7.08 -15.88 -5.63
C GLU A 650 5.72 -16.44 -5.17
N ILE A 651 4.68 -15.65 -5.40
CA ILE A 651 3.27 -15.98 -5.22
C ILE A 651 2.51 -15.74 -6.54
N CYS A 652 1.41 -16.45 -6.75
CA CYS A 652 0.73 -16.42 -8.05
C CYS A 652 -0.17 -15.19 -8.24
N ASP A 653 0.43 -14.04 -8.57
CA ASP A 653 -0.27 -12.78 -8.84
C ASP A 653 0.27 -12.01 -10.06
N ALA A 654 1.28 -12.56 -10.76
CA ALA A 654 2.00 -11.94 -11.88
C ALA A 654 2.77 -10.65 -11.55
N ILE A 655 3.12 -10.44 -10.27
CA ILE A 655 4.19 -9.52 -9.83
C ILE A 655 5.51 -10.33 -9.69
N ASP A 656 6.65 -9.63 -9.78
CA ASP A 656 8.01 -10.17 -9.73
C ASP A 656 8.55 -9.92 -8.30
N GLN A 657 8.25 -10.83 -7.35
CA GLN A 657 8.55 -10.58 -5.94
C GLN A 657 10.05 -10.68 -5.62
N ASP A 658 10.78 -11.63 -6.22
CA ASP A 658 12.23 -11.77 -5.97
C ASP A 658 13.14 -10.90 -6.88
N CYS A 659 12.51 -10.04 -7.70
CA CYS A 659 13.15 -9.07 -8.60
C CYS A 659 14.18 -9.69 -9.59
N ASP A 660 14.10 -10.99 -9.89
CA ASP A 660 14.92 -11.70 -10.90
C ASP A 660 14.64 -11.20 -12.34
N GLY A 661 13.42 -10.71 -12.58
CA GLY A 661 12.91 -10.34 -13.90
C GLY A 661 11.89 -11.32 -14.48
N VAL A 662 11.39 -12.27 -13.68
CA VAL A 662 10.47 -13.36 -14.10
C VAL A 662 9.43 -13.65 -13.01
N ALA A 663 8.36 -12.85 -12.99
CA ALA A 663 7.15 -13.11 -12.20
C ALA A 663 6.64 -14.56 -12.30
N ASP A 664 6.17 -15.08 -11.17
CA ASP A 664 5.63 -16.42 -10.93
C ASP A 664 6.63 -17.61 -11.10
N ASP A 665 7.97 -17.42 -11.19
CA ASP A 665 8.87 -18.58 -11.33
C ASP A 665 8.94 -19.48 -10.07
N GLY A 666 9.13 -20.78 -10.29
CA GLY A 666 9.13 -21.78 -9.22
C GLY A 666 7.77 -22.07 -8.58
N VAL A 667 6.73 -21.27 -8.84
CA VAL A 667 5.36 -21.48 -8.33
C VAL A 667 4.76 -22.75 -8.97
N PRO A 668 4.03 -23.60 -8.21
CA PRO A 668 3.37 -24.78 -8.77
C PRO A 668 2.33 -24.42 -9.84
N THR A 669 2.47 -24.98 -11.04
CA THR A 669 1.53 -24.77 -12.15
C THR A 669 0.51 -25.90 -12.24
N THR A 670 -0.76 -25.52 -12.37
CA THR A 670 -1.89 -26.41 -12.66
C THR A 670 -2.09 -26.48 -14.18
N THR A 671 -2.55 -27.64 -14.69
CA THR A 671 -2.96 -27.78 -16.09
C THR A 671 -4.45 -27.48 -16.20
N TRP A 672 -4.80 -26.57 -17.10
CA TRP A 672 -6.18 -26.13 -17.32
C TRP A 672 -6.56 -26.38 -18.78
N TYR A 673 -7.82 -26.75 -19.03
CA TYR A 673 -8.37 -27.09 -20.34
C TYR A 673 -9.33 -25.98 -20.77
N LEU A 674 -9.34 -25.62 -22.06
CA LEU A 674 -10.23 -24.59 -22.57
C LEU A 674 -11.68 -25.01 -22.34
N ASP A 675 -12.48 -24.07 -21.85
CA ASP A 675 -13.93 -24.16 -21.68
C ASP A 675 -14.51 -23.03 -22.54
N ASN A 676 -14.85 -23.34 -23.79
CA ASN A 676 -15.20 -22.38 -24.84
C ASN A 676 -16.70 -22.04 -24.87
N ASP A 677 -17.56 -22.85 -24.25
CA ASP A 677 -19.01 -22.61 -24.14
C ASP A 677 -19.52 -22.33 -22.71
N ALA A 678 -18.67 -22.48 -21.69
CA ALA A 678 -18.87 -22.16 -20.28
C ALA A 678 -19.78 -23.11 -19.49
N ASP A 679 -19.73 -24.42 -19.74
CA ASP A 679 -20.47 -25.43 -18.97
C ASP A 679 -19.72 -26.01 -17.74
N GLY A 680 -18.41 -25.77 -17.64
CA GLY A 680 -17.57 -26.21 -16.52
C GLY A 680 -16.68 -27.43 -16.81
N TYR A 681 -16.81 -28.06 -17.99
CA TYR A 681 -15.89 -29.06 -18.53
C TYR A 681 -15.01 -28.41 -19.63
N GLY A 682 -14.00 -29.12 -20.15
CA GLY A 682 -13.12 -28.52 -21.16
C GLY A 682 -12.31 -29.48 -22.03
N ASP A 683 -11.87 -28.98 -23.20
CA ASP A 683 -11.22 -29.79 -24.24
C ASP A 683 -9.85 -30.32 -23.81
N ALA A 684 -9.78 -31.64 -23.62
CA ALA A 684 -8.53 -32.40 -23.41
C ALA A 684 -7.46 -32.19 -24.50
N SER A 685 -7.81 -31.66 -25.67
CA SER A 685 -6.91 -31.35 -26.78
C SER A 685 -6.33 -29.92 -26.72
N THR A 686 -6.95 -29.00 -25.98
CA THR A 686 -6.61 -27.57 -25.91
C THR A 686 -6.38 -27.14 -24.45
N SER A 687 -5.15 -27.34 -23.97
CA SER A 687 -4.77 -27.00 -22.58
C SER A 687 -3.63 -25.99 -22.47
N THR A 688 -3.63 -25.28 -21.34
CA THR A 688 -2.56 -24.38 -20.87
C THR A 688 -2.02 -24.84 -19.52
N SER A 689 -0.97 -24.19 -19.02
CA SER A 689 -0.43 -24.47 -17.67
C SER A 689 0.04 -23.20 -17.00
N THR A 690 -0.57 -22.87 -15.86
CA THR A 690 -0.46 -21.61 -15.11
C THR A 690 -0.70 -21.91 -13.63
N CYS A 691 -0.16 -21.09 -12.72
CA CYS A 691 -0.40 -21.27 -11.29
C CYS A 691 -1.85 -20.90 -10.90
N GLY A 692 -2.40 -19.84 -11.51
CA GLY A 692 -3.78 -19.37 -11.32
C GLY A 692 -4.71 -19.76 -12.48
N THR A 693 -6.01 -19.66 -12.22
CA THR A 693 -7.11 -19.97 -13.16
C THR A 693 -7.09 -19.03 -14.38
N PRO A 694 -6.89 -19.53 -15.61
CA PRO A 694 -7.08 -18.73 -16.81
C PRO A 694 -8.58 -18.50 -17.07
N VAL A 695 -8.95 -17.30 -17.51
CA VAL A 695 -10.34 -16.97 -17.88
C VAL A 695 -10.76 -17.83 -19.08
N GLY A 696 -11.87 -18.58 -18.94
CA GLY A 696 -12.35 -19.54 -19.94
C GLY A 696 -11.59 -20.87 -19.96
N TYR A 697 -11.04 -21.29 -18.82
CA TYR A 697 -10.40 -22.60 -18.68
C TYR A 697 -10.73 -23.25 -17.32
N VAL A 698 -10.90 -24.57 -17.30
CA VAL A 698 -11.26 -25.38 -16.12
C VAL A 698 -10.25 -26.50 -15.85
N THR A 699 -10.39 -27.23 -14.73
CA THR A 699 -9.47 -28.35 -14.38
C THR A 699 -9.95 -29.72 -14.85
N ASP A 700 -11.25 -29.88 -15.13
CA ASP A 700 -11.76 -31.10 -15.74
C ASP A 700 -11.47 -31.11 -17.26
N ALA A 701 -11.28 -32.29 -17.82
CA ALA A 701 -10.83 -32.52 -19.19
C ALA A 701 -11.73 -33.53 -19.92
N THR A 702 -12.95 -33.75 -19.42
CA THR A 702 -13.79 -34.89 -19.84
C THR A 702 -14.88 -34.55 -20.85
N ASP A 703 -15.02 -33.28 -21.22
CA ASP A 703 -15.99 -32.74 -22.19
C ASP A 703 -16.15 -33.58 -23.49
N CYS A 704 -17.37 -33.57 -24.03
CA CYS A 704 -17.78 -34.28 -25.23
C CYS A 704 -18.06 -33.36 -26.46
N ASP A 705 -18.20 -32.03 -26.31
CA ASP A 705 -18.22 -31.03 -27.40
C ASP A 705 -18.10 -29.56 -26.90
N ASP A 706 -16.87 -29.06 -26.74
CA ASP A 706 -16.41 -27.67 -26.42
C ASP A 706 -16.95 -26.54 -27.35
N ASP A 707 -18.10 -26.72 -27.99
CA ASP A 707 -18.84 -25.76 -28.83
C ASP A 707 -20.38 -25.84 -28.54
N ASP A 708 -20.87 -26.68 -27.61
CA ASP A 708 -22.29 -26.84 -27.22
C ASP A 708 -22.49 -27.18 -25.71
N PRO A 709 -22.87 -26.21 -24.85
CA PRO A 709 -22.88 -26.30 -23.38
C PRO A 709 -24.06 -27.11 -22.80
N LEU A 710 -24.58 -28.04 -23.59
CA LEU A 710 -25.63 -29.01 -23.25
C LEU A 710 -25.13 -30.45 -23.39
N LEU A 711 -23.85 -30.66 -23.71
CA LEU A 711 -23.29 -31.95 -24.11
C LEU A 711 -22.09 -32.44 -23.28
N PHE A 712 -21.93 -31.99 -22.04
CA PHE A 712 -20.92 -32.53 -21.11
C PHE A 712 -21.15 -34.02 -20.72
N PRO A 713 -20.20 -34.67 -20.01
CA PRO A 713 -20.35 -36.07 -19.58
C PRO A 713 -21.42 -36.28 -18.52
N GLU A 714 -22.14 -37.39 -18.65
CA GLU A 714 -23.03 -37.86 -17.59
C GLU A 714 -22.27 -38.26 -16.31
N SER A 715 -23.02 -38.39 -15.21
CA SER A 715 -22.53 -38.79 -13.89
C SER A 715 -21.86 -40.19 -13.83
N ASP A 716 -21.98 -41.01 -14.88
CA ASP A 716 -21.26 -42.28 -15.05
C ASP A 716 -20.09 -42.23 -16.05
N GLY A 717 -19.78 -41.05 -16.59
CA GLY A 717 -18.73 -40.79 -17.57
C GLY A 717 -19.13 -41.16 -19.01
N THR A 718 -20.42 -41.18 -19.34
CA THR A 718 -20.89 -41.39 -20.72
C THR A 718 -21.14 -40.06 -21.46
N CYS A 719 -20.63 -39.97 -22.68
CA CYS A 719 -20.94 -38.91 -23.63
C CYS A 719 -22.09 -39.35 -24.56
N PRO A 720 -23.17 -38.57 -24.73
CA PRO A 720 -24.08 -38.72 -25.87
C PRO A 720 -23.36 -38.38 -27.20
N ASP A 721 -23.87 -38.87 -28.33
CA ASP A 721 -23.33 -38.49 -29.66
C ASP A 721 -23.77 -37.05 -30.05
N GLY A 722 -24.83 -36.53 -29.44
CA GLY A 722 -25.47 -35.24 -29.68
C GLY A 722 -26.90 -35.20 -29.11
N LEU A 723 -27.56 -34.03 -29.12
CA LEU A 723 -28.89 -33.86 -28.51
C LEU A 723 -30.01 -34.57 -29.31
N ASP A 724 -29.84 -34.63 -30.63
CA ASP A 724 -30.82 -35.17 -31.58
C ASP A 724 -30.11 -35.55 -32.90
N CYS A 725 -30.72 -36.36 -33.76
CA CYS A 725 -30.07 -36.81 -34.99
C CYS A 725 -29.77 -35.68 -36.01
N LEU A 726 -30.43 -34.52 -35.94
CA LEU A 726 -30.08 -33.33 -36.72
C LEU A 726 -28.85 -32.64 -36.14
N ASP A 727 -28.78 -32.47 -34.83
CA ASP A 727 -27.59 -31.93 -34.18
C ASP A 727 -26.34 -32.75 -34.56
N ILE A 728 -26.37 -34.08 -34.33
CA ILE A 728 -25.31 -35.03 -34.76
C ILE A 728 -24.91 -34.89 -36.24
N LEU A 729 -25.83 -34.44 -37.11
CA LEU A 729 -25.57 -34.21 -38.52
C LEU A 729 -24.96 -32.84 -38.83
N ASP A 730 -25.36 -31.79 -38.10
CA ASP A 730 -24.91 -30.41 -38.32
C ASP A 730 -23.60 -30.12 -37.56
N SER A 731 -23.35 -30.70 -36.38
CA SER A 731 -22.02 -30.83 -35.73
C SER A 731 -21.06 -31.72 -36.53
N GLY A 732 -21.60 -32.56 -37.42
CA GLY A 732 -20.83 -33.40 -38.34
C GLY A 732 -20.31 -34.71 -37.75
N LYS A 733 -20.66 -35.03 -36.50
CA LYS A 733 -20.40 -36.33 -35.83
C LYS A 733 -21.02 -37.53 -36.60
N SER A 734 -22.02 -37.29 -37.44
CA SER A 734 -22.74 -38.29 -38.25
C SER A 734 -21.88 -39.16 -39.18
N VAL A 735 -21.81 -40.46 -38.87
CA VAL A 735 -21.25 -41.52 -39.71
C VAL A 735 -22.25 -42.10 -40.74
N GLY A 736 -23.42 -41.47 -40.89
CA GLY A 736 -24.51 -41.89 -41.78
C GLY A 736 -25.64 -42.67 -41.06
N ASN A 737 -26.54 -43.31 -41.80
CA ASN A 737 -27.71 -43.97 -41.20
C ASN A 737 -27.29 -45.10 -40.24
N GLY A 738 -27.69 -45.00 -38.97
CA GLY A 738 -27.22 -45.88 -37.90
C GLY A 738 -28.01 -45.69 -36.61
N THR A 739 -27.56 -46.38 -35.56
CA THR A 739 -27.96 -46.09 -34.18
C THR A 739 -26.93 -45.14 -33.57
N TYR A 740 -27.40 -44.19 -32.78
CA TYR A 740 -26.62 -43.19 -32.05
C TYR A 740 -27.22 -43.06 -30.64
N THR A 741 -26.41 -42.69 -29.67
CA THR A 741 -26.86 -42.28 -28.33
C THR A 741 -27.27 -40.81 -28.41
N ILE A 742 -28.47 -40.45 -27.98
CA ILE A 742 -28.85 -39.03 -27.81
C ILE A 742 -29.26 -38.72 -26.39
N ASP A 743 -29.13 -37.45 -26.02
CA ASP A 743 -29.74 -36.85 -24.85
C ASP A 743 -30.67 -35.68 -25.28
N PRO A 744 -32.00 -35.87 -25.36
CA PRO A 744 -32.92 -34.84 -25.85
C PRO A 744 -33.20 -33.71 -24.86
N ASP A 745 -32.82 -33.91 -23.59
CA ASP A 745 -33.06 -33.04 -22.45
C ASP A 745 -31.87 -32.07 -22.30
N GLY A 746 -30.66 -32.61 -22.51
CA GLY A 746 -29.36 -31.99 -22.25
C GLY A 746 -28.69 -32.67 -21.05
N SER A 747 -27.37 -32.92 -21.16
CA SER A 747 -26.58 -33.64 -20.15
C SER A 747 -26.82 -33.14 -18.72
N GLY A 748 -26.74 -34.03 -17.73
CA GLY A 748 -26.96 -33.71 -16.33
C GLY A 748 -28.43 -33.40 -15.96
N THR A 749 -29.35 -33.37 -16.93
CA THR A 749 -30.78 -33.07 -16.69
C THR A 749 -31.69 -34.22 -17.13
N GLY A 750 -32.76 -34.45 -16.37
CA GLY A 750 -33.87 -35.32 -16.80
C GLY A 750 -33.54 -36.82 -16.95
N SER A 751 -33.54 -37.31 -18.19
CA SER A 751 -33.56 -38.74 -18.56
C SER A 751 -32.28 -39.19 -19.26
N ALA A 752 -31.42 -39.93 -18.53
CA ALA A 752 -30.12 -40.43 -19.00
C ALA A 752 -30.06 -40.95 -20.46
N PRO A 753 -28.96 -40.68 -21.20
CA PRO A 753 -28.85 -40.86 -22.66
C PRO A 753 -29.23 -42.26 -23.19
N PHE A 754 -29.79 -42.31 -24.41
CA PHE A 754 -30.30 -43.58 -24.97
C PHE A 754 -30.16 -43.76 -26.50
N ASP A 755 -30.05 -45.03 -26.90
CA ASP A 755 -30.03 -45.51 -28.29
C ASP A 755 -31.28 -45.05 -29.09
N VAL A 756 -31.11 -44.17 -30.07
CA VAL A 756 -32.07 -43.91 -31.15
C VAL A 756 -31.56 -44.39 -32.50
N LEU A 757 -32.48 -44.63 -33.44
CA LEU A 757 -32.12 -44.80 -34.84
C LEU A 757 -32.18 -43.43 -35.53
N CYS A 758 -31.14 -43.10 -36.29
CA CYS A 758 -31.04 -41.87 -37.08
C CYS A 758 -31.05 -42.15 -38.60
N GLU A 759 -31.88 -41.41 -39.33
CA GLU A 759 -31.94 -41.41 -40.80
C GLU A 759 -31.23 -40.16 -41.34
N MET A 760 -29.93 -40.31 -41.57
CA MET A 760 -28.97 -39.22 -41.85
C MET A 760 -28.86 -38.84 -43.33
N THR A 761 -29.52 -39.55 -44.26
CA THR A 761 -29.34 -39.32 -45.70
C THR A 761 -30.63 -39.08 -46.49
N LEU A 762 -31.78 -39.54 -45.99
CA LEU A 762 -33.07 -39.29 -46.62
C LEU A 762 -33.56 -37.86 -46.32
N ALA A 763 -34.10 -37.20 -47.35
CA ALA A 763 -34.80 -35.91 -47.23
C ALA A 763 -34.02 -34.78 -46.54
N GLY A 764 -32.68 -34.82 -46.61
CA GLY A 764 -31.77 -33.86 -45.99
C GLY A 764 -31.06 -34.38 -44.74
N GLY A 765 -31.41 -35.57 -44.25
CA GLY A 765 -30.87 -36.11 -43.01
C GLY A 765 -31.46 -35.47 -41.76
N GLY A 766 -30.88 -35.79 -40.60
CA GLY A 766 -31.28 -35.25 -39.31
C GLY A 766 -32.58 -35.81 -38.74
N TRP A 767 -32.99 -37.01 -39.14
CA TRP A 767 -34.29 -37.55 -38.73
C TRP A 767 -34.13 -38.55 -37.57
N THR A 768 -34.69 -38.20 -36.41
CA THR A 768 -34.66 -38.99 -35.17
C THR A 768 -35.89 -39.89 -35.09
N GLN A 769 -35.70 -41.20 -34.84
CA GLN A 769 -36.84 -42.12 -34.80
C GLN A 769 -37.75 -41.84 -33.60
N SER A 770 -39.04 -41.59 -33.85
CA SER A 770 -40.03 -41.26 -32.82
C SER A 770 -40.41 -42.49 -31.98
N VAL A 771 -39.51 -42.89 -31.07
CA VAL A 771 -39.69 -43.87 -30.00
C VAL A 771 -40.30 -43.20 -28.75
N GLN A 772 -40.72 -43.98 -27.75
CA GLN A 772 -41.39 -43.41 -26.58
C GLN A 772 -40.51 -42.48 -25.74
N ALA A 773 -39.28 -42.88 -25.39
CA ALA A 773 -38.38 -42.07 -24.54
C ALA A 773 -38.20 -40.66 -25.13
N TYR A 774 -37.62 -40.57 -26.33
CA TYR A 774 -37.53 -39.33 -27.11
C TYR A 774 -38.88 -38.57 -27.23
N LEU A 775 -40.02 -39.24 -27.42
CA LEU A 775 -41.32 -38.56 -27.49
C LEU A 775 -41.87 -38.04 -26.16
N ASP A 776 -41.36 -38.49 -25.02
CA ASP A 776 -41.76 -37.99 -23.70
C ASP A 776 -40.93 -36.75 -23.31
N GLU A 777 -39.64 -36.71 -23.66
CA GLU A 777 -38.75 -35.57 -23.33
C GLU A 777 -38.86 -34.39 -24.32
N LEU A 778 -39.33 -34.63 -25.56
CA LEU A 778 -39.49 -33.58 -26.57
C LEU A 778 -40.38 -32.41 -26.09
N SER A 779 -39.80 -31.21 -26.01
CA SER A 779 -40.48 -29.99 -25.56
C SER A 779 -41.73 -29.59 -26.37
N THR A 780 -42.75 -29.06 -25.69
CA THR A 780 -43.97 -28.52 -26.34
C THR A 780 -43.82 -27.12 -26.93
N SER A 781 -42.66 -26.47 -26.81
CA SER A 781 -42.36 -25.18 -27.46
C SER A 781 -41.65 -25.30 -28.82
N THR A 782 -40.76 -26.28 -29.00
CA THR A 782 -39.95 -26.49 -30.21
C THR A 782 -40.78 -26.99 -31.40
N SER A 783 -40.41 -26.62 -32.63
CA SER A 783 -41.33 -26.59 -33.79
C SER A 783 -41.04 -27.62 -34.91
N ARG A 784 -40.86 -28.87 -34.49
CA ARG A 784 -40.54 -30.04 -35.33
C ARG A 784 -41.37 -30.32 -36.58
N VAL A 785 -40.80 -31.11 -37.47
CA VAL A 785 -41.42 -31.75 -38.65
C VAL A 785 -41.41 -33.27 -38.47
N TYR A 786 -42.44 -33.96 -38.95
CA TYR A 786 -42.50 -35.43 -38.96
C TYR A 786 -42.29 -36.01 -40.37
N LEU A 787 -41.48 -37.07 -40.46
CA LEU A 787 -41.20 -37.86 -41.66
C LEU A 787 -41.73 -39.30 -41.50
N TYR A 788 -42.22 -39.89 -42.59
CA TYR A 788 -42.43 -41.34 -42.71
C TYR A 788 -42.30 -41.81 -44.17
N SER A 789 -42.19 -43.12 -44.37
CA SER A 789 -42.01 -43.73 -45.70
C SER A 789 -43.02 -44.83 -46.02
N TYR A 790 -43.23 -45.08 -47.33
CA TYR A 790 -43.98 -46.24 -47.82
C TYR A 790 -43.57 -46.60 -49.25
N GLY A 791 -43.15 -47.84 -49.46
CA GLY A 791 -42.66 -48.31 -50.76
C GLY A 791 -41.33 -47.63 -51.11
N SER A 792 -41.30 -46.85 -52.18
CA SER A 792 -40.14 -46.02 -52.58
C SER A 792 -40.34 -44.53 -52.30
N ASN A 793 -41.44 -44.18 -51.64
CA ASN A 793 -41.84 -42.79 -51.40
C ASN A 793 -41.66 -42.42 -49.93
N TRP A 794 -41.43 -41.14 -49.68
CA TRP A 794 -41.38 -40.52 -48.35
C TRP A 794 -42.31 -39.31 -48.28
N TYR A 795 -42.71 -38.93 -47.07
CA TYR A 795 -43.77 -37.94 -46.79
C TYR A 795 -43.41 -37.13 -45.55
N THR A 796 -43.52 -35.79 -45.62
CA THR A 796 -43.32 -34.90 -44.46
C THR A 796 -44.55 -34.05 -44.14
N SER A 797 -44.70 -33.71 -42.85
CA SER A 797 -45.67 -32.74 -42.34
C SER A 797 -45.22 -31.29 -42.59
N PRO A 798 -46.11 -30.30 -42.34
CA PRO A 798 -45.71 -28.97 -41.90
C PRO A 798 -44.94 -29.03 -40.57
N SER A 799 -44.19 -27.97 -40.27
CA SER A 799 -43.63 -27.71 -38.93
C SER A 799 -44.76 -27.49 -37.90
N THR A 800 -44.56 -27.96 -36.66
CA THR A 800 -45.58 -28.01 -35.61
C THR A 800 -44.97 -28.23 -34.23
N THR A 801 -45.47 -27.56 -33.19
CA THR A 801 -45.04 -27.80 -31.80
C THR A 801 -45.76 -28.98 -31.11
N MET A 802 -46.57 -29.74 -31.87
CA MET A 802 -47.36 -30.84 -31.32
C MET A 802 -46.53 -32.12 -31.14
N VAL A 803 -45.98 -32.33 -29.93
CA VAL A 803 -45.26 -33.56 -29.52
C VAL A 803 -46.14 -34.80 -29.66
N TRP A 804 -47.16 -34.92 -28.81
CA TRP A 804 -48.03 -36.09 -28.74
C TRP A 804 -49.38 -35.73 -28.10
N SER A 805 -50.51 -36.16 -28.67
CA SER A 805 -51.83 -35.96 -28.03
C SER A 805 -52.92 -36.85 -28.59
N TRP A 806 -53.73 -37.41 -27.69
CA TRP A 806 -54.99 -38.11 -28.00
C TRP A 806 -56.23 -37.19 -27.96
N SER A 807 -56.09 -35.95 -27.48
CA SER A 807 -57.21 -35.18 -26.89
C SER A 807 -57.36 -33.72 -27.35
N SER A 808 -56.37 -33.14 -28.03
CA SER A 808 -56.31 -31.68 -28.29
C SER A 808 -57.29 -31.14 -29.35
N TYR A 809 -57.86 -32.01 -30.20
CA TYR A 809 -58.68 -31.69 -31.39
C TYR A 809 -58.05 -30.72 -32.41
N GLN A 810 -56.75 -30.41 -32.30
CA GLN A 810 -56.08 -29.45 -33.18
C GLN A 810 -55.78 -30.03 -34.57
N ALA A 811 -55.78 -29.15 -35.58
CA ALA A 811 -55.52 -29.51 -36.98
C ALA A 811 -54.31 -28.73 -37.51
N GLN A 812 -53.26 -29.44 -37.91
CA GLN A 812 -52.11 -28.87 -38.59
C GLN A 812 -52.51 -28.36 -39.98
N ASN A 813 -52.38 -27.05 -40.19
CA ASN A 813 -52.63 -26.39 -41.48
C ASN A 813 -51.28 -26.05 -42.11
N GLY A 814 -51.09 -26.39 -43.38
CA GLY A 814 -49.79 -26.19 -44.02
C GLY A 814 -49.60 -27.03 -45.28
N VAL A 815 -48.37 -27.03 -45.78
CA VAL A 815 -47.95 -27.80 -46.96
C VAL A 815 -47.35 -29.13 -46.51
N TYR A 816 -48.00 -30.23 -46.87
CA TYR A 816 -47.43 -31.58 -46.79
C TYR A 816 -46.66 -31.86 -48.08
N SER A 817 -45.46 -32.43 -47.97
CA SER A 817 -44.57 -32.70 -49.11
C SER A 817 -44.33 -34.20 -49.25
N TYR A 818 -44.10 -34.67 -50.49
CA TYR A 818 -43.75 -36.07 -50.72
C TYR A 818 -42.82 -36.29 -51.90
N GLY A 819 -41.99 -37.32 -51.79
CA GLY A 819 -40.83 -37.49 -52.64
C GLY A 819 -40.39 -38.94 -52.85
N THR A 820 -39.32 -39.10 -53.64
CA THR A 820 -38.61 -40.36 -53.85
C THR A 820 -37.12 -40.09 -53.70
N GLY A 821 -36.39 -40.88 -52.91
CA GLY A 821 -34.94 -40.71 -52.71
C GLY A 821 -34.56 -39.29 -52.25
N GLY A 822 -35.17 -38.81 -51.17
CA GLY A 822 -34.88 -37.51 -50.53
C GLY A 822 -35.31 -36.26 -51.31
N SER A 823 -35.66 -36.35 -52.59
CA SER A 823 -36.12 -35.20 -53.37
C SER A 823 -37.64 -35.03 -53.31
N VAL A 824 -38.15 -33.84 -52.96
CA VAL A 824 -39.58 -33.50 -53.04
C VAL A 824 -40.04 -33.59 -54.50
N THR A 825 -41.02 -34.45 -54.77
CA THR A 825 -41.59 -34.63 -56.12
C THR A 825 -42.90 -33.88 -56.33
N SER A 826 -43.61 -33.59 -55.24
CA SER A 826 -44.91 -32.92 -55.23
C SER A 826 -45.27 -32.51 -53.79
N SER A 827 -46.19 -31.56 -53.63
CA SER A 827 -46.70 -31.12 -52.34
C SER A 827 -48.16 -30.68 -52.43
N PHE A 828 -48.85 -30.61 -51.29
CA PHE A 828 -50.26 -30.24 -51.21
C PHE A 828 -50.58 -29.49 -49.91
N TYR A 829 -51.51 -28.53 -49.98
CA TYR A 829 -51.88 -27.68 -48.84
C TYR A 829 -53.19 -28.13 -48.20
N CYS A 830 -53.24 -28.16 -46.86
CA CYS A 830 -54.44 -28.45 -46.07
C CYS A 830 -54.93 -27.18 -45.34
N SER A 831 -56.26 -27.03 -45.19
CA SER A 831 -56.89 -25.81 -44.65
C SER A 831 -58.03 -26.10 -43.67
N SER A 832 -58.23 -25.18 -42.72
CA SER A 832 -59.02 -25.33 -41.49
C SER A 832 -60.53 -25.53 -41.62
N SER A 833 -61.07 -25.59 -42.85
CA SER A 833 -62.49 -25.92 -43.10
C SER A 833 -62.78 -27.42 -43.19
N GLU A 834 -61.76 -28.28 -43.26
CA GLU A 834 -61.92 -29.75 -43.30
C GLU A 834 -62.02 -30.32 -41.87
N ALA A 835 -63.20 -30.15 -41.26
CA ALA A 835 -63.43 -30.48 -39.85
C ALA A 835 -63.26 -31.97 -39.51
N GLY A 836 -62.41 -32.26 -38.51
CA GLY A 836 -62.46 -33.46 -37.65
C GLY A 836 -62.55 -34.81 -38.36
N HIS A 837 -61.42 -35.38 -38.78
CA HIS A 837 -60.52 -36.11 -37.86
C HIS A 837 -59.11 -36.18 -38.49
N TRP A 838 -58.11 -36.38 -37.63
CA TRP A 838 -56.65 -36.17 -37.77
C TRP A 838 -55.99 -36.76 -39.02
N GLY A 839 -54.68 -36.53 -39.30
CA GLY A 839 -54.09 -37.23 -40.45
C GLY A 839 -52.65 -36.95 -40.86
N VAL A 840 -52.05 -37.98 -41.46
CA VAL A 840 -51.09 -37.98 -42.58
C VAL A 840 -51.44 -37.10 -43.80
N GLY A 841 -52.14 -35.97 -43.63
CA GLY A 841 -52.66 -35.12 -44.72
C GLY A 841 -54.18 -34.91 -44.69
N CYS A 842 -54.70 -34.15 -45.65
CA CYS A 842 -56.03 -33.54 -45.59
C CYS A 842 -57.24 -34.50 -45.71
N SER A 843 -58.45 -33.97 -45.54
CA SER A 843 -59.70 -34.74 -45.36
C SER A 843 -60.88 -34.21 -46.18
N ASN A 844 -61.09 -34.80 -47.35
CA ASN A 844 -62.11 -34.34 -48.31
C ASN A 844 -63.41 -35.18 -48.29
N GLY A 845 -63.59 -36.08 -47.29
CA GLY A 845 -64.73 -37.00 -47.23
C GLY A 845 -65.16 -37.37 -45.80
N GLY A 846 -66.43 -37.15 -45.48
CA GLY A 846 -67.04 -37.46 -44.17
C GLY A 846 -67.33 -38.96 -43.96
N GLY A 847 -66.29 -39.79 -43.99
CA GLY A 847 -66.35 -41.21 -43.60
C GLY A 847 -66.03 -41.43 -42.11
N PRO A 848 -66.54 -42.49 -41.46
CA PRO A 848 -66.34 -42.75 -40.03
C PRO A 848 -65.02 -43.49 -39.71
N THR A 849 -64.07 -43.54 -40.66
CA THR A 849 -62.79 -44.24 -40.52
C THR A 849 -61.70 -43.28 -40.09
N TYR A 850 -61.04 -43.61 -38.98
CA TYR A 850 -60.09 -42.77 -38.26
C TYR A 850 -58.97 -42.26 -39.15
N LYS A 851 -59.03 -40.96 -39.50
CA LYS A 851 -57.87 -40.15 -39.85
C LYS A 851 -56.91 -40.10 -38.63
N VAL A 852 -55.57 -40.20 -38.75
CA VAL A 852 -54.64 -40.27 -37.59
C VAL A 852 -53.33 -39.48 -37.82
N LEU A 853 -52.87 -38.75 -36.79
CA LEU A 853 -51.46 -38.33 -36.57
C LEU A 853 -50.60 -39.60 -36.20
N PRO A 854 -49.39 -39.54 -35.61
CA PRO A 854 -48.64 -40.74 -35.16
C PRO A 854 -49.31 -41.68 -34.12
N ILE A 855 -50.61 -41.56 -33.85
CA ILE A 855 -51.36 -42.07 -32.68
C ILE A 855 -51.66 -43.59 -32.68
N TYR A 856 -50.74 -44.44 -33.15
CA TYR A 856 -50.88 -45.90 -32.95
C TYR A 856 -49.56 -46.69 -33.04
N ALA A 857 -48.59 -46.30 -32.21
CA ALA A 857 -47.56 -47.24 -31.78
C ALA A 857 -48.25 -48.47 -31.16
N SER A 858 -48.00 -49.69 -31.67
CA SER A 858 -48.71 -50.89 -31.18
C SER A 858 -48.37 -51.24 -29.73
N SER A 859 -47.17 -50.82 -29.32
CA SER A 859 -46.84 -50.36 -27.98
C SER A 859 -45.89 -49.17 -28.15
N ALA A 860 -45.83 -48.28 -27.15
CA ALA A 860 -44.83 -47.24 -27.00
C ALA A 860 -43.40 -47.70 -27.41
N THR A 861 -43.03 -48.89 -26.96
CA THR A 861 -41.74 -49.57 -27.18
C THR A 861 -41.51 -50.17 -28.58
N ALA A 862 -42.42 -49.98 -29.55
CA ALA A 862 -42.40 -50.74 -30.82
C ALA A 862 -41.75 -50.01 -32.03
N ALA A 863 -41.23 -48.79 -31.84
CA ALA A 863 -40.54 -47.96 -32.85
C ALA A 863 -41.28 -47.76 -34.20
N THR A 864 -42.56 -48.13 -34.26
CA THR A 864 -43.39 -48.17 -35.46
C THR A 864 -44.85 -47.94 -35.11
N SER A 865 -45.56 -47.20 -35.95
CA SER A 865 -46.94 -46.74 -35.71
C SER A 865 -47.92 -47.23 -36.79
N THR A 866 -49.20 -46.84 -36.68
CA THR A 866 -50.24 -47.10 -37.68
C THR A 866 -50.72 -45.81 -38.31
N ILE A 867 -50.32 -45.57 -39.56
CA ILE A 867 -50.68 -44.36 -40.29
C ILE A 867 -51.90 -44.64 -41.18
N CYS A 868 -52.82 -43.68 -41.23
CA CYS A 868 -53.99 -43.67 -42.10
C CYS A 868 -53.97 -42.38 -42.94
N GLN A 869 -54.12 -42.49 -44.27
CA GLN A 869 -53.91 -41.37 -45.20
C GLN A 869 -54.92 -41.39 -46.36
N ASP A 870 -55.38 -40.20 -46.75
CA ASP A 870 -56.50 -39.98 -47.70
C ASP A 870 -56.10 -39.07 -48.87
N ARG A 871 -55.12 -38.17 -48.68
CA ARG A 871 -54.38 -37.51 -49.77
C ARG A 871 -52.87 -37.60 -49.50
N PRO A 872 -52.03 -37.94 -50.49
CA PRO A 872 -52.36 -38.18 -51.92
C PRO A 872 -52.86 -39.61 -52.23
N ASP A 873 -53.54 -40.26 -51.28
CA ASP A 873 -54.06 -41.64 -51.35
C ASP A 873 -52.98 -42.73 -51.54
N VAL A 874 -52.07 -42.81 -50.57
CA VAL A 874 -50.89 -43.69 -50.60
C VAL A 874 -51.23 -45.15 -50.25
N TYR A 875 -52.23 -45.36 -49.41
CA TYR A 875 -52.62 -46.69 -48.91
C TYR A 875 -53.88 -47.27 -49.58
N GLY A 876 -54.61 -46.46 -50.35
CA GLY A 876 -55.95 -46.72 -50.88
C GLY A 876 -57.03 -46.04 -50.04
N ALA A 877 -57.97 -45.33 -50.67
CA ALA A 877 -58.82 -44.34 -49.99
C ALA A 877 -59.46 -44.82 -48.68
N GLY A 878 -59.10 -44.16 -47.57
CA GLY A 878 -59.56 -44.49 -46.22
C GLY A 878 -58.87 -45.70 -45.56
N ALA A 879 -57.77 -46.21 -46.12
CA ALA A 879 -57.01 -47.33 -45.57
C ALA A 879 -55.84 -46.88 -44.67
N CYS A 880 -55.41 -47.81 -43.82
CA CYS A 880 -54.30 -47.65 -42.89
C CYS A 880 -53.20 -48.68 -43.13
N ARG A 881 -52.00 -48.43 -42.59
CA ARG A 881 -50.87 -49.37 -42.52
C ARG A 881 -50.27 -49.36 -41.12
N THR A 882 -50.25 -50.52 -40.50
CA THR A 882 -49.56 -50.83 -39.23
C THR A 882 -48.08 -51.09 -39.50
N GLY A 883 -47.19 -50.72 -38.57
CA GLY A 883 -45.76 -51.03 -38.66
C GLY A 883 -44.99 -50.06 -39.57
N VAL A 884 -45.37 -48.78 -39.56
CA VAL A 884 -44.67 -47.71 -40.29
C VAL A 884 -43.80 -46.93 -39.31
N SER A 885 -42.48 -46.89 -39.51
CA SER A 885 -41.59 -46.02 -38.74
C SER A 885 -41.92 -44.55 -38.99
N ILE A 886 -41.94 -43.78 -37.92
CA ILE A 886 -42.13 -42.33 -37.91
C ILE A 886 -40.89 -41.72 -37.28
N TRP A 887 -40.51 -40.56 -37.79
CA TRP A 887 -39.32 -39.84 -37.39
C TRP A 887 -39.69 -38.38 -37.16
N SER A 888 -39.11 -37.76 -36.15
CA SER A 888 -39.15 -36.33 -35.91
C SER A 888 -37.87 -35.69 -36.44
N ARG A 889 -37.88 -34.37 -36.53
CA ARG A 889 -36.71 -33.49 -36.58
C ARG A 889 -37.19 -32.12 -36.15
N GLU A 890 -36.49 -31.48 -35.22
CA GLU A 890 -36.88 -30.19 -34.65
C GLU A 890 -36.96 -29.04 -35.68
#